data_AF-H6RKV9-F1
#
_entry.id   AF-H6RKV9-F1
#
_cell.length_a   1.000
_cell.length_b   1.000
_cell.length_c   1.000
_cell.angle_alpha   90.00
_cell.angle_beta   90.00
_cell.angle_gamma   90.00
#
_symmetry.space_group_name_H-M   'P 1'
#
loop_
_entity.id
_entity.type
_entity.pdbx_description
1 polymer ?
#
loop_
_entity_poly.entity_id
_entity_poly.type
_entity_poly.pdbx_seq_one_letter_code
_entity_poly.pdbx_strand_id
1 'polypeptide(L)'
;MVFSKILRAGEGKLVRRLGKIADAVESIADDYTDLSDAELRAKTDEFKERHADGESLDALLPEAFAVVREAATRTLGQRHFRVQLMGGAALHLGNIAEMRTGEGKTLTGVLPAYLNALTGNGVHVVTVNDYLAKRDAEWMGRVHRFLGLSVGSILSGQTPAQRRELYACDITYGTNNEFGFDYLRDNMAWSKADLVQRGHHYAIVDEVDSILIDEARTPLIISGPAESSAKWYGEFARIVPLMRRDVHYEVEEDKRTVAVTEEGVEFVEDQLGIENLYEAVNTPLIGYLNNALKAKELFKKDQQYIVANGEVLIVDEFTGRVLSGRRYNEGMHQAIEAKEKVKIKDENQTLATITLQNYFRLYDKLSGMTGTAQTEAAELNQTYSLGVVPIPTNRPMVRQDRSDVIYKTEKAKFDSVVEDIAERHEAGQPVLVGTASVEKSELLSKYLLTRGIPHEVLNAKNHAREAAIIAQAGRPGAVTVATNMAGRGTDIQLGGNAEFIADEALRARGLTPTDTPEEYEAAWDEALEAAKSQVKAEHEEVTEAGGLYVLGTERHESRRIDNQLRGRSGRQGDPGESRFYLSLGDDLMRRFNGPMLESMMTTLRVPDDQPIESKMVSRAILSAQTQVEQQNFEVRKNVLKYDEVLNRQRTVIYDERRKVLEGADLHEQVRTMVDDVVSAYVDGATETGYAEDWDLDQLWTGLKSLYPVGVTVDELLGSVADGEQSDLSADDLKSAMLDDVHRAYEEREARLGSEVMRELERRVLLSVLDRKWREHLYEMDYLRAGIHLRAMANRDPVVEYQREGYDMFVAMLDGIKEESVGFLFNLEVKTKEEQEAEAKAKQAEAEAKALAAAQAGTARLLARQAAAAKAAAGTAAPATARRSAAPVTADGNGQAPAEPVTADGAAKAPAEPVTADGNGQAPADAAAAEPAPSDTAPVLDVKGLDEPRRSPENLTYSAPSLDASPAETGRAKAAKTATVSGTKETPRNAPCPCGSGRKYKQCHGAAS
;
A
#
# COMPACT_ATOMS: atom_id res chain seq x y z
N MET A 1 -28.12 18.78 -28.24
CA MET A 1 -27.18 19.70 -28.94
C MET A 1 -27.12 21.11 -28.35
N VAL A 2 -28.23 21.72 -27.90
CA VAL A 2 -28.20 23.07 -27.28
C VAL A 2 -27.70 23.03 -25.84
N PHE A 3 -28.15 22.07 -25.02
CA PHE A 3 -27.66 21.85 -23.64
C PHE A 3 -26.17 21.51 -23.56
N SER A 4 -25.67 20.69 -24.51
CA SER A 4 -24.24 20.37 -24.61
C SER A 4 -23.38 21.57 -25.01
N LYS A 5 -23.93 22.56 -25.74
CA LYS A 5 -23.22 23.81 -26.06
C LYS A 5 -23.14 24.78 -24.88
N ILE A 6 -24.13 24.73 -23.97
CA ILE A 6 -24.17 25.58 -22.77
C ILE A 6 -23.18 25.06 -21.71
N LEU A 7 -23.10 23.75 -21.49
CA LEU A 7 -22.04 23.13 -20.66
C LEU A 7 -20.63 23.35 -21.24
N ARG A 8 -20.48 23.37 -22.58
CA ARG A 8 -19.21 23.60 -23.29
C ARG A 8 -18.84 25.07 -23.51
N ALA A 9 -19.65 26.02 -23.02
CA ALA A 9 -19.43 27.44 -23.30
C ALA A 9 -18.11 28.00 -22.69
N GLY A 10 -17.56 27.32 -21.68
CA GLY A 10 -16.25 27.66 -21.06
C GLY A 10 -15.04 26.97 -21.70
N GLU A 11 -15.17 25.71 -22.14
CA GLU A 11 -14.06 24.88 -22.65
C GLU A 11 -13.39 25.53 -23.88
N GLY A 12 -14.19 26.05 -24.83
CA GLY A 12 -13.66 26.70 -26.02
C GLY A 12 -12.88 28.00 -25.73
N LYS A 13 -13.19 28.69 -24.62
CA LYS A 13 -12.45 29.88 -24.18
C LYS A 13 -11.11 29.48 -23.56
N LEU A 14 -11.08 28.41 -22.77
CA LEU A 14 -9.87 27.89 -22.16
C LEU A 14 -8.91 27.33 -23.23
N VAL A 15 -9.38 26.52 -24.17
CA VAL A 15 -8.55 26.02 -25.29
C VAL A 15 -7.93 27.17 -26.10
N ARG A 16 -8.68 28.27 -26.35
CA ARG A 16 -8.12 29.47 -27.00
C ARG A 16 -7.05 30.16 -26.15
N ARG A 17 -7.23 30.22 -24.82
CA ARG A 17 -6.22 30.75 -23.90
C ARG A 17 -4.95 29.89 -23.94
N LEU A 18 -5.08 28.57 -23.90
CA LEU A 18 -3.97 27.63 -24.01
C LEU A 18 -3.24 27.79 -25.36
N GLY A 19 -3.99 27.98 -26.45
CA GLY A 19 -3.42 28.27 -27.77
C GLY A 19 -2.56 29.53 -27.78
N LYS A 20 -3.02 30.61 -27.13
CA LYS A 20 -2.23 31.85 -26.99
C LYS A 20 -0.97 31.67 -26.15
N ILE A 21 -1.02 30.84 -25.12
CA ILE A 21 0.16 30.52 -24.31
C ILE A 21 1.16 29.74 -25.16
N ALA A 22 0.70 28.76 -25.94
CA ALA A 22 1.55 28.04 -26.88
C ALA A 22 2.15 28.98 -27.95
N ASP A 23 1.38 29.94 -28.47
CA ASP A 23 1.90 30.97 -29.39
C ASP A 23 3.03 31.79 -28.75
N ALA A 24 2.87 32.20 -27.49
CA ALA A 24 3.89 32.97 -26.77
C ALA A 24 5.19 32.16 -26.59
N VAL A 25 5.08 30.89 -26.16
CA VAL A 25 6.24 29.98 -26.05
C VAL A 25 6.93 29.79 -27.40
N GLU A 26 6.16 29.56 -28.46
CA GLU A 26 6.70 29.37 -29.81
C GLU A 26 7.41 30.62 -30.35
N SER A 27 6.91 31.81 -30.02
CA SER A 27 7.48 33.08 -30.49
C SER A 27 8.86 33.41 -29.93
N ILE A 28 9.21 32.85 -28.76
CA ILE A 28 10.49 33.07 -28.08
C ILE A 28 11.40 31.83 -28.12
N ALA A 29 10.94 30.72 -28.70
CA ALA A 29 11.66 29.45 -28.62
C ALA A 29 13.05 29.49 -29.26
N ASP A 30 13.21 30.26 -30.33
CA ASP A 30 14.47 30.38 -31.08
C ASP A 30 15.52 31.19 -30.29
N ASP A 31 15.12 32.02 -29.32
CA ASP A 31 16.06 32.76 -28.46
C ASP A 31 16.86 31.81 -27.55
N TYR A 32 16.34 30.59 -27.32
CA TYR A 32 16.96 29.58 -26.46
C TYR A 32 17.80 28.56 -27.23
N THR A 33 17.65 28.46 -28.56
CA THR A 33 18.43 27.51 -29.36
C THR A 33 19.90 27.88 -29.42
N ASP A 34 20.20 29.18 -29.36
CA ASP A 34 21.56 29.72 -29.44
C ASP A 34 22.32 29.66 -28.11
N LEU A 35 21.62 29.39 -26.99
CA LEU A 35 22.24 29.26 -25.67
C LEU A 35 23.11 28.01 -25.58
N SER A 36 24.25 28.10 -24.91
CA SER A 36 25.02 26.92 -24.50
C SER A 36 24.29 26.11 -23.44
N ASP A 37 24.68 24.84 -23.26
CA ASP A 37 24.08 23.97 -22.23
C ASP A 37 24.22 24.56 -20.81
N ALA A 38 25.34 25.24 -20.54
CA ALA A 38 25.58 25.92 -19.27
C ALA A 38 24.65 27.12 -19.07
N GLU A 39 24.44 27.94 -20.11
CA GLU A 39 23.50 29.07 -20.07
C GLU A 39 22.05 28.60 -19.92
N LEU A 40 21.67 27.53 -20.63
CA LEU A 40 20.33 26.96 -20.56
C LEU A 40 20.05 26.37 -19.17
N ARG A 41 21.04 25.73 -18.54
CA ARG A 41 20.94 25.29 -17.14
C ARG A 41 20.86 26.47 -16.16
N ALA A 42 21.64 27.53 -16.39
CA ALA A 42 21.66 28.71 -15.52
C ALA A 42 20.31 29.45 -15.47
N LYS A 43 19.45 29.28 -16.49
CA LYS A 43 18.07 29.79 -16.47
C LYS A 43 17.25 29.29 -15.29
N THR A 44 17.52 28.08 -14.79
CA THR A 44 16.82 27.57 -13.60
C THR A 44 17.11 28.44 -12.37
N ASP A 45 18.38 28.81 -12.15
CA ASP A 45 18.76 29.65 -11.02
C ASP A 45 18.19 31.08 -11.19
N GLU A 46 18.22 31.62 -12.41
CA GLU A 46 17.59 32.91 -12.75
C GLU A 46 16.08 32.91 -12.46
N PHE A 47 15.35 31.86 -12.85
CA PHE A 47 13.91 31.78 -12.61
C PHE A 47 13.57 31.58 -11.12
N LYS A 48 14.40 30.83 -10.37
CA LYS A 48 14.25 30.70 -8.91
C LYS A 48 14.43 32.06 -8.22
N GLU A 49 15.44 32.84 -8.62
CA GLU A 49 15.68 34.19 -8.10
C GLU A 49 14.52 35.14 -8.44
N ARG A 50 14.10 35.20 -9.71
CA ARG A 50 12.94 36.02 -10.14
C ARG A 50 11.64 35.66 -9.40
N HIS A 51 11.42 34.37 -9.15
CA HIS A 51 10.26 33.93 -8.37
C HIS A 51 10.36 34.37 -6.91
N ALA A 52 11.55 34.25 -6.31
CA ALA A 52 11.80 34.75 -4.95
C ALA A 52 11.64 36.28 -4.83
N ASP A 53 11.94 37.02 -5.90
CA ASP A 53 11.70 38.47 -6.02
C ASP A 53 10.21 38.85 -6.22
N GLY A 54 9.32 37.85 -6.32
CA GLY A 54 7.86 38.03 -6.34
C GLY A 54 7.21 37.88 -7.72
N GLU A 55 7.96 37.50 -8.76
CA GLU A 55 7.38 37.16 -10.06
C GLU A 55 6.56 35.86 -9.97
N SER A 56 5.36 35.83 -10.57
CA SER A 56 4.49 34.65 -10.49
C SER A 56 4.92 33.56 -11.48
N LEU A 57 4.65 32.30 -11.14
CA LEU A 57 4.89 31.17 -12.05
C LEU A 57 4.14 31.33 -13.38
N ASP A 58 2.95 31.94 -13.37
CA ASP A 58 2.17 32.25 -14.57
C ASP A 58 2.91 33.19 -15.53
N ALA A 59 3.68 34.15 -15.00
CA ALA A 59 4.48 35.08 -15.80
C ALA A 59 5.73 34.41 -16.37
N LEU A 60 6.39 33.55 -15.57
CA LEU A 60 7.56 32.78 -15.97
C LEU A 60 7.23 31.66 -16.98
N LEU A 61 5.96 31.24 -17.06
CA LEU A 61 5.53 30.07 -17.83
C LEU A 61 6.06 30.05 -19.28
N PRO A 62 5.95 31.12 -20.10
CA PRO A 62 6.40 31.06 -21.48
C PRO A 62 7.90 30.79 -21.61
N GLU A 63 8.72 31.50 -20.82
CA GLU A 63 10.18 31.37 -20.81
C GLU A 63 10.60 29.99 -20.28
N ALA A 64 10.04 29.57 -19.15
CA ALA A 64 10.32 28.26 -18.56
C ALA A 64 9.96 27.12 -19.52
N PHE A 65 8.83 27.21 -20.22
CA PHE A 65 8.42 26.20 -21.19
C PHE A 65 9.32 26.18 -22.43
N ALA A 66 9.80 27.34 -22.89
CA ALA A 66 10.77 27.41 -23.98
C ALA A 66 12.10 26.75 -23.60
N VAL A 67 12.61 27.02 -22.39
CA VAL A 67 13.82 26.38 -21.83
C VAL A 67 13.67 24.85 -21.76
N VAL A 68 12.55 24.37 -21.20
CA VAL A 68 12.30 22.92 -21.09
C VAL A 68 12.15 22.27 -22.45
N ARG A 69 11.50 22.94 -23.41
CA ARG A 69 11.34 22.45 -24.78
C ARG A 69 12.67 22.28 -25.48
N GLU A 70 13.58 23.24 -25.32
CA GLU A 70 14.93 23.15 -25.88
C GLU A 70 15.74 22.05 -25.18
N ALA A 71 15.69 21.98 -23.85
CA ALA A 71 16.35 20.93 -23.09
C ALA A 71 15.89 19.53 -23.51
N ALA A 72 14.59 19.31 -23.68
CA ALA A 72 14.05 18.04 -24.18
C ALA A 72 14.55 17.70 -25.60
N THR A 73 14.70 18.71 -26.46
CA THR A 73 15.27 18.54 -27.80
C THR A 73 16.72 18.08 -27.71
N ARG A 74 17.54 18.70 -26.87
CA ARG A 74 18.96 18.34 -26.70
C ARG A 74 19.16 16.99 -26.04
N THR A 75 18.39 16.67 -24.99
CA THR A 75 18.63 15.46 -24.21
C THR A 75 17.92 14.23 -24.74
N LEU A 76 16.71 14.39 -25.30
CA LEU A 76 15.87 13.28 -25.74
C LEU A 76 15.73 13.22 -27.27
N GLY A 77 16.17 14.25 -28.01
CA GLY A 77 15.92 14.36 -29.45
C GLY A 77 14.45 14.63 -29.78
N GLN A 78 13.64 15.01 -28.79
CA GLN A 78 12.19 15.18 -28.93
C GLN A 78 11.79 16.61 -28.58
N ARG A 79 11.39 17.37 -29.61
CA ARG A 79 10.89 18.74 -29.43
C ARG A 79 9.39 18.72 -29.16
N HIS A 80 8.93 19.43 -28.13
CA HIS A 80 7.50 19.48 -27.82
C HIS A 80 6.67 20.04 -29.00
N PHE A 81 5.57 19.35 -29.30
CA PHE A 81 4.54 19.83 -30.22
C PHE A 81 3.69 20.93 -29.59
N ARG A 82 3.04 21.74 -30.42
CA ARG A 82 2.10 22.78 -29.99
C ARG A 82 1.03 22.25 -29.02
N VAL A 83 0.47 21.07 -29.31
CA VAL A 83 -0.57 20.46 -28.47
C VAL A 83 -0.03 20.02 -27.11
N GLN A 84 1.25 19.68 -27.01
CA GLN A 84 1.92 19.36 -25.74
C GLN A 84 2.17 20.64 -24.92
N LEU A 85 2.51 21.76 -25.57
CA LEU A 85 2.59 23.06 -24.88
C LEU A 85 1.22 23.47 -24.31
N MET A 86 0.15 23.27 -25.08
CA MET A 86 -1.22 23.50 -24.61
C MET A 86 -1.59 22.58 -23.44
N GLY A 87 -1.23 21.29 -23.51
CA GLY A 87 -1.44 20.31 -22.45
C GLY A 87 -0.68 20.67 -21.16
N GLY A 88 0.61 21.03 -21.28
CA GLY A 88 1.44 21.44 -20.14
C GLY A 88 0.89 22.70 -19.45
N ALA A 89 0.38 23.66 -20.23
CA ALA A 89 -0.26 24.85 -19.67
C ALA A 89 -1.60 24.51 -18.98
N ALA A 90 -2.37 23.55 -19.51
CA ALA A 90 -3.60 23.10 -18.87
C ALA A 90 -3.31 22.44 -17.49
N LEU A 91 -2.27 21.61 -17.44
CA LEU A 91 -1.80 20.97 -16.20
C LEU A 91 -1.37 22.01 -15.17
N HIS A 92 -0.56 22.99 -15.57
CA HIS A 92 -0.10 24.05 -14.67
C HIS A 92 -1.24 24.85 -14.04
N LEU A 93 -2.30 25.10 -14.82
CA LEU A 93 -3.52 25.80 -14.40
C LEU A 93 -4.46 24.94 -13.53
N GLY A 94 -4.04 23.74 -13.11
CA GLY A 94 -4.83 22.86 -12.24
C GLY A 94 -5.98 22.16 -12.94
N ASN A 95 -5.81 21.78 -14.22
CA ASN A 95 -6.82 21.07 -14.99
C ASN A 95 -6.35 19.67 -15.40
N ILE A 96 -7.29 18.89 -15.90
CA ILE A 96 -7.04 17.63 -16.57
C ILE A 96 -6.85 17.89 -18.07
N ALA A 97 -5.68 17.53 -18.59
CA ALA A 97 -5.40 17.54 -20.02
C ALA A 97 -5.85 16.21 -20.64
N GLU A 98 -6.98 16.22 -21.37
CA GLU A 98 -7.39 15.05 -22.16
C GLU A 98 -6.60 15.04 -23.47
N MET A 99 -5.57 14.19 -23.52
CA MET A 99 -4.67 13.99 -24.65
C MET A 99 -4.70 12.52 -25.07
N ARG A 100 -5.01 12.26 -26.35
CA ARG A 100 -5.09 10.90 -26.90
C ARG A 100 -3.78 10.13 -26.69
N THR A 101 -3.88 8.81 -26.62
CA THR A 101 -2.71 7.94 -26.50
C THR A 101 -1.76 8.16 -27.68
N GLY A 102 -0.45 8.28 -27.42
CA GLY A 102 0.55 8.61 -28.44
C GLY A 102 0.78 10.10 -28.69
N GLU A 103 0.05 11.01 -28.02
CA GLU A 103 0.33 12.46 -28.09
C GLU A 103 1.52 12.90 -27.21
N GLY A 104 2.16 11.97 -26.49
CA GLY A 104 3.31 12.25 -25.63
C GLY A 104 2.94 12.86 -24.27
N LYS A 105 2.02 12.22 -23.54
CA LYS A 105 1.58 12.64 -22.19
C LYS A 105 2.76 12.77 -21.22
N THR A 106 3.61 11.75 -21.15
CA THR A 106 4.80 11.73 -20.28
C THR A 106 5.73 12.94 -20.53
N LEU A 107 6.02 13.25 -21.80
CA LEU A 107 6.83 14.41 -22.19
C LEU A 107 6.12 15.75 -21.91
N THR A 108 4.79 15.78 -22.04
CA THR A 108 3.96 16.96 -21.72
C THR A 108 4.06 17.31 -20.23
N GLY A 109 4.07 16.31 -19.34
CA GLY A 109 4.18 16.49 -17.89
C GLY A 109 5.47 17.16 -17.41
N VAL A 110 6.56 17.08 -18.19
CA VAL A 110 7.86 17.72 -17.88
C VAL A 110 7.73 19.23 -17.77
N LEU A 111 6.93 19.86 -18.62
CA LEU A 111 6.75 21.32 -18.67
C LEU A 111 6.22 21.89 -17.35
N PRO A 112 5.03 21.47 -16.85
CA PRO A 112 4.51 21.94 -15.57
C PRO A 112 5.32 21.41 -14.38
N ALA A 113 5.91 20.21 -14.46
CA ALA A 113 6.74 19.70 -13.37
C ALA A 113 7.95 20.61 -13.13
N TYR A 114 8.67 21.01 -14.19
CA TYR A 114 9.78 21.95 -14.09
C TYR A 114 9.34 23.30 -13.51
N LEU A 115 8.30 23.91 -14.10
CA LEU A 115 7.85 25.25 -13.68
C LEU A 115 7.46 25.31 -12.20
N ASN A 116 6.78 24.27 -11.69
CA ASN A 116 6.31 24.26 -10.30
C ASN A 116 7.39 23.80 -9.32
N ALA A 117 8.37 23.04 -9.78
CA ALA A 117 9.55 22.68 -9.01
C ALA A 117 10.44 23.90 -8.67
N LEU A 118 10.33 25.01 -9.41
CA LEU A 118 11.04 26.26 -9.11
C LEU A 118 10.72 26.82 -7.72
N THR A 119 9.57 26.45 -7.13
CA THR A 119 9.19 26.84 -5.77
C THR A 119 10.05 26.19 -4.67
N GLY A 120 10.76 25.09 -4.98
CA GLY A 120 11.53 24.31 -3.99
C GLY A 120 10.68 23.42 -3.06
N ASN A 121 9.35 23.50 -3.17
CA ASN A 121 8.41 22.78 -2.31
C ASN A 121 8.18 21.32 -2.74
N GLY A 122 8.65 20.93 -3.93
CA GLY A 122 8.51 19.58 -4.46
C GLY A 122 7.26 19.38 -5.34
N VAL A 123 7.39 18.53 -6.36
CA VAL A 123 6.29 18.12 -7.26
C VAL A 123 6.16 16.61 -7.26
N HIS A 124 4.95 16.10 -7.02
CA HIS A 124 4.66 14.66 -7.09
C HIS A 124 4.07 14.30 -8.45
N VAL A 125 4.72 13.38 -9.17
CA VAL A 125 4.21 12.81 -10.42
C VAL A 125 3.73 11.40 -10.14
N VAL A 126 2.41 11.21 -10.21
CA VAL A 126 1.77 9.95 -9.84
C VAL A 126 1.50 9.11 -11.08
N THR A 127 1.93 7.85 -11.06
CA THR A 127 1.70 6.86 -12.11
C THR A 127 0.94 5.65 -11.55
N VAL A 128 0.47 4.76 -12.43
CA VAL A 128 -0.34 3.60 -12.05
C VAL A 128 0.46 2.43 -11.44
N ASN A 129 1.78 2.36 -11.65
CA ASN A 129 2.62 1.31 -11.09
C ASN A 129 4.09 1.72 -10.97
N ASP A 130 4.84 0.99 -10.13
CA ASP A 130 6.25 1.24 -9.82
C ASP A 130 7.16 1.20 -11.06
N TYR A 131 6.84 0.35 -12.05
CA TYR A 131 7.62 0.25 -13.28
C TYR A 131 7.56 1.57 -14.06
N LEU A 132 6.37 2.14 -14.23
CA LEU A 132 6.19 3.43 -14.92
C LEU A 132 6.79 4.58 -14.12
N ALA A 133 6.61 4.60 -12.80
CA ALA A 133 7.23 5.61 -11.93
C ALA A 133 8.76 5.62 -12.11
N LYS A 134 9.39 4.45 -12.05
CA LYS A 134 10.83 4.31 -12.23
C LYS A 134 11.28 4.72 -13.64
N ARG A 135 10.63 4.15 -14.67
CA ARG A 135 10.97 4.42 -16.06
C ARG A 135 10.87 5.91 -16.39
N ASP A 136 9.78 6.55 -15.98
CA ASP A 136 9.52 7.95 -16.32
C ASP A 136 10.43 8.90 -15.53
N ALA A 137 10.74 8.58 -14.27
CA ALA A 137 11.76 9.30 -13.50
C ALA A 137 13.15 9.21 -14.13
N GLU A 138 13.55 8.04 -14.62
CA GLU A 138 14.85 7.85 -15.29
C GLU A 138 14.87 8.55 -16.65
N TRP A 139 13.81 8.41 -17.44
CA TRP A 139 13.71 8.91 -18.81
C TRP A 139 13.50 10.43 -18.86
N MET A 140 12.41 10.94 -18.29
CA MET A 140 12.11 12.39 -18.27
C MET A 140 13.03 13.14 -17.31
N GLY A 141 13.50 12.50 -16.25
CA GLY A 141 14.46 13.10 -15.34
C GLY A 141 15.79 13.45 -16.00
N ARG A 142 16.10 12.96 -17.21
CA ARG A 142 17.22 13.47 -18.01
C ARG A 142 17.08 14.97 -18.31
N VAL A 143 15.89 15.42 -18.68
CA VAL A 143 15.59 16.83 -18.98
C VAL A 143 15.72 17.67 -17.70
N HIS A 144 15.10 17.22 -16.61
CA HIS A 144 15.12 17.92 -15.33
C HIS A 144 16.53 18.04 -14.75
N ARG A 145 17.30 16.95 -14.75
CA ARG A 145 18.70 16.94 -14.27
C ARG A 145 19.61 17.81 -15.14
N PHE A 146 19.41 17.81 -16.46
CA PHE A 146 20.12 18.70 -17.37
C PHE A 146 19.88 20.17 -17.01
N LEU A 147 18.65 20.53 -16.65
CA LEU A 147 18.28 21.86 -16.16
C LEU A 147 18.62 22.10 -14.67
N GLY A 148 19.31 21.16 -14.00
CA GLY A 148 19.79 21.34 -12.63
C GLY A 148 18.80 20.99 -11.52
N LEU A 149 17.65 20.38 -11.84
CA LEU A 149 16.70 19.86 -10.84
C LEU A 149 17.02 18.40 -10.45
N SER A 150 16.73 18.06 -9.20
CA SER A 150 16.82 16.71 -8.66
C SER A 150 15.51 15.92 -8.89
N VAL A 151 15.64 14.63 -9.17
CA VAL A 151 14.49 13.74 -9.45
C VAL A 151 14.62 12.46 -8.64
N GLY A 152 13.57 12.11 -7.88
CA GLY A 152 13.45 10.87 -7.11
C GLY A 152 12.33 9.97 -7.63
N SER A 153 12.38 8.69 -7.27
CA SER A 153 11.29 7.72 -7.52
C SER A 153 11.03 6.87 -6.28
N ILE A 154 9.84 7.00 -5.71
CA ILE A 154 9.37 6.19 -4.59
C ILE A 154 8.85 4.86 -5.13
N LEU A 155 9.41 3.76 -4.61
CA LEU A 155 9.12 2.40 -5.01
C LEU A 155 8.89 1.52 -3.78
N SER A 156 8.18 0.42 -3.97
CA SER A 156 7.94 -0.55 -2.91
C SER A 156 9.26 -1.17 -2.39
N GLY A 157 9.33 -1.44 -1.09
CA GLY A 157 10.49 -2.04 -0.43
C GLY A 157 11.64 -1.10 -0.04
N GLN A 158 11.56 0.20 -0.38
CA GLN A 158 12.52 1.21 0.08
C GLN A 158 12.37 1.52 1.58
N THR A 159 13.49 1.79 2.25
CA THR A 159 13.50 2.15 3.68
C THR A 159 13.01 3.59 3.91
N PRO A 160 12.53 3.95 5.12
CA PRO A 160 12.12 5.32 5.42
C PRO A 160 13.21 6.37 5.16
N ALA A 161 14.47 6.06 5.49
CA ALA A 161 15.60 6.95 5.22
C ALA A 161 15.79 7.23 3.72
N GLN A 162 15.73 6.19 2.88
CA GLN A 162 15.78 6.34 1.43
C GLN A 162 14.62 7.17 0.90
N ARG A 163 13.40 6.93 1.40
CA ARG A 163 12.21 7.68 0.98
C ARG A 163 12.34 9.16 1.28
N ARG A 164 12.86 9.53 2.46
CA ARG A 164 13.08 10.94 2.83
C ARG A 164 14.01 11.67 1.87
N GLU A 165 15.13 11.03 1.49
CA GLU A 165 16.05 11.59 0.49
C GLU A 165 15.35 11.77 -0.87
N LEU A 166 14.52 10.80 -1.27
CA LEU A 166 13.79 10.85 -2.52
C LEU A 166 12.66 11.89 -2.53
N TYR A 167 11.94 12.07 -1.41
CA TYR A 167 10.94 13.15 -1.28
C TYR A 167 11.58 14.53 -1.26
N ALA A 168 12.83 14.66 -0.79
CA ALA A 168 13.57 15.91 -0.79
C ALA A 168 13.97 16.39 -2.21
N CYS A 169 13.90 15.53 -3.23
CA CYS A 169 14.11 15.91 -4.62
C CYS A 169 13.05 16.91 -5.11
N ASP A 170 13.44 17.83 -6.01
CA ASP A 170 12.55 18.84 -6.60
C ASP A 170 11.31 18.20 -7.27
N ILE A 171 11.48 17.02 -7.87
CA ILE A 171 10.41 16.22 -8.48
C ILE A 171 10.49 14.78 -7.99
N THR A 172 9.36 14.21 -7.57
CA THR A 172 9.28 12.85 -7.04
C THR A 172 8.22 12.07 -7.80
N TYR A 173 8.63 10.99 -8.46
CA TYR A 173 7.72 10.03 -9.09
C TYR A 173 7.31 8.95 -8.11
N GLY A 174 6.10 8.41 -8.26
CA GLY A 174 5.63 7.30 -7.45
C GLY A 174 4.25 6.84 -7.86
N THR A 175 3.67 5.92 -7.09
CA THR A 175 2.29 5.48 -7.25
C THR A 175 1.40 6.08 -6.20
N ASN A 176 0.10 6.15 -6.48
CA ASN A 176 -0.92 6.60 -5.51
C ASN A 176 -0.85 5.80 -4.19
N ASN A 177 -0.60 4.50 -4.28
CA ASN A 177 -0.46 3.60 -3.14
C ASN A 177 0.76 3.96 -2.29
N GLU A 178 1.93 4.13 -2.91
CA GLU A 178 3.15 4.46 -2.18
C GLU A 178 3.06 5.85 -1.52
N PHE A 179 2.58 6.85 -2.24
CA PHE A 179 2.37 8.20 -1.70
C PHE A 179 1.33 8.22 -0.57
N GLY A 180 0.20 7.51 -0.75
CA GLY A 180 -0.86 7.46 0.26
C GLY A 180 -0.46 6.66 1.50
N PHE A 181 0.28 5.56 1.35
CA PHE A 181 0.79 4.81 2.51
C PHE A 181 1.91 5.55 3.24
N ASP A 182 2.76 6.30 2.55
CA ASP A 182 3.73 7.19 3.20
C ASP A 182 3.03 8.27 4.02
N TYR A 183 1.95 8.86 3.48
CA TYR A 183 1.12 9.78 4.26
C TYR A 183 0.53 9.12 5.51
N LEU A 184 -0.03 7.91 5.39
CA LEU A 184 -0.57 7.19 6.55
C LEU A 184 0.54 6.83 7.56
N ARG A 185 1.73 6.44 7.10
CA ARG A 185 2.89 6.14 7.96
C ARG A 185 3.41 7.37 8.69
N ASP A 186 3.51 8.50 8.00
CA ASP A 186 3.92 9.77 8.59
C ASP A 186 2.97 10.21 9.72
N ASN A 187 1.66 10.00 9.55
CA ASN A 187 0.68 10.26 10.61
C ASN A 187 0.62 9.17 11.69
N MET A 188 1.51 8.17 11.65
CA MET A 188 1.75 7.19 12.72
C MET A 188 3.18 7.24 13.26
N ALA A 189 4.02 8.16 12.77
CA ALA A 189 5.44 8.29 13.13
C ALA A 189 5.62 8.86 14.55
N TRP A 190 6.47 8.24 15.37
CA TRP A 190 6.67 8.64 16.78
C TRP A 190 7.68 9.78 16.95
N SER A 191 8.53 9.97 15.94
CA SER A 191 9.48 11.06 15.92
C SER A 191 9.42 11.82 14.59
N LYS A 192 9.80 13.09 14.62
CA LYS A 192 9.98 13.90 13.40
C LYS A 192 10.99 13.28 12.44
N ALA A 193 12.00 12.58 12.98
CA ALA A 193 13.03 11.91 12.20
C ALA A 193 12.52 10.67 11.45
N ASP A 194 11.31 10.19 11.73
CA ASP A 194 10.68 9.07 11.01
C ASP A 194 9.82 9.53 9.84
N LEU A 195 9.44 10.82 9.81
CA LEU A 195 8.67 11.40 8.70
C LEU A 195 9.46 11.31 7.39
N VAL A 196 8.78 10.97 6.30
CA VAL A 196 9.40 10.85 4.98
C VAL A 196 8.91 11.91 4.00
N GLN A 197 7.65 12.33 4.07
CA GLN A 197 7.09 13.36 3.19
C GLN A 197 7.39 14.77 3.71
N ARG A 198 7.22 15.76 2.83
CA ARG A 198 7.45 17.19 3.11
C ARG A 198 6.31 18.10 2.68
N GLY A 199 5.07 17.62 2.75
CA GLY A 199 3.86 18.34 2.35
C GLY A 199 3.25 17.87 1.02
N HIS A 200 2.17 18.54 0.62
CA HIS A 200 1.37 18.19 -0.56
C HIS A 200 1.16 19.45 -1.42
N HIS A 201 2.18 19.82 -2.20
CA HIS A 201 2.15 21.10 -2.93
C HIS A 201 1.52 20.98 -4.32
N TYR A 202 2.10 20.15 -5.18
CA TYR A 202 1.58 19.94 -6.52
C TYR A 202 1.63 18.47 -6.92
N ALA A 203 0.48 17.92 -7.31
CA ALA A 203 0.37 16.59 -7.89
C ALA A 203 -0.01 16.66 -9.38
N ILE A 204 0.72 15.92 -10.20
CA ILE A 204 0.37 15.61 -11.59
C ILE A 204 0.04 14.12 -11.65
N VAL A 205 -1.24 13.80 -11.82
CA VAL A 205 -1.72 12.41 -11.88
C VAL A 205 -1.76 11.96 -13.34
N ASP A 206 -0.86 11.05 -13.72
CA ASP A 206 -0.95 10.35 -15.00
C ASP A 206 -2.04 9.27 -14.94
N GLU A 207 -2.72 9.06 -16.06
CA GLU A 207 -3.90 8.18 -16.15
C GLU A 207 -4.93 8.50 -15.05
N VAL A 208 -5.26 9.79 -14.91
CA VAL A 208 -6.11 10.34 -13.85
C VAL A 208 -7.47 9.65 -13.71
N ASP A 209 -8.04 9.15 -14.80
CA ASP A 209 -9.30 8.42 -14.80
C ASP A 209 -9.15 7.01 -14.23
N SER A 210 -8.00 6.37 -14.37
CA SER A 210 -7.74 5.10 -13.68
C SER A 210 -7.52 5.31 -12.18
N ILE A 211 -6.74 6.32 -11.80
CA ILE A 211 -6.38 6.55 -10.39
C ILE A 211 -7.53 7.18 -9.61
N LEU A 212 -8.10 8.30 -10.08
CA LEU A 212 -9.09 9.07 -9.32
C LEU A 212 -10.53 8.58 -9.50
N ILE A 213 -10.78 7.64 -10.42
CA ILE A 213 -12.12 7.08 -10.69
C ILE A 213 -12.13 5.55 -10.57
N ASP A 214 -11.28 4.79 -11.26
CA ASP A 214 -11.35 3.32 -11.17
C ASP A 214 -10.85 2.76 -9.83
N GLU A 215 -9.71 3.27 -9.35
CA GLU A 215 -9.07 2.84 -8.10
C GLU A 215 -9.68 3.50 -6.86
N ALA A 216 -10.30 4.66 -7.02
CA ALA A 216 -10.99 5.39 -5.95
C ALA A 216 -12.25 4.68 -5.38
N ARG A 217 -12.48 3.41 -5.75
CA ARG A 217 -13.53 2.53 -5.20
C ARG A 217 -13.17 1.96 -3.82
N THR A 218 -11.89 1.86 -3.51
CA THR A 218 -11.40 1.27 -2.25
C THR A 218 -10.47 2.25 -1.54
N PRO A 219 -10.59 2.42 -0.21
CA PRO A 219 -9.66 3.24 0.56
C PRO A 219 -8.30 2.55 0.72
N LEU A 220 -7.29 3.33 1.07
CA LEU A 220 -5.99 2.85 1.56
C LEU A 220 -6.12 2.59 3.06
N ILE A 221 -5.79 1.38 3.50
CA ILE A 221 -5.90 0.97 4.91
C ILE A 221 -4.59 0.32 5.37
N ILE A 222 -4.07 0.79 6.49
CA ILE A 222 -3.04 0.09 7.25
C ILE A 222 -3.73 -0.60 8.44
N SER A 223 -3.61 -1.91 8.49
CA SER A 223 -4.11 -2.72 9.60
C SER A 223 -2.95 -3.34 10.37
N GLY A 224 -3.13 -3.52 11.67
CA GLY A 224 -2.17 -4.21 12.53
C GLY A 224 -2.89 -5.05 13.58
N PRO A 225 -2.14 -5.87 14.33
CA PRO A 225 -2.73 -6.70 15.37
C PRO A 225 -3.37 -5.81 16.43
N ALA A 226 -4.62 -6.11 16.76
CA ALA A 226 -5.33 -5.55 17.89
C ALA A 226 -4.70 -6.05 19.20
N GLU A 227 -4.67 -5.20 20.22
CA GLU A 227 -4.38 -5.65 21.58
C GLU A 227 -5.53 -6.56 22.05
N SER A 228 -5.17 -7.67 22.71
CA SER A 228 -5.94 -8.91 22.72
C SER A 228 -7.42 -8.80 23.14
N SER A 229 -8.34 -9.11 22.21
CA SER A 229 -9.75 -9.44 22.45
C SER A 229 -10.04 -10.95 22.44
N ALA A 230 -8.99 -11.79 22.39
CA ALA A 230 -9.10 -13.25 22.37
C ALA A 230 -9.96 -13.84 23.50
N LYS A 231 -10.04 -13.15 24.65
CA LYS A 231 -10.92 -13.51 25.77
C LYS A 231 -12.39 -13.55 25.34
N TRP A 232 -12.86 -12.53 24.63
CA TRP A 232 -14.27 -12.40 24.25
C TRP A 232 -14.69 -13.43 23.21
N TYR A 233 -13.84 -13.69 22.21
CA TYR A 233 -14.06 -14.79 21.27
C TYR A 233 -14.18 -16.13 21.98
N GLY A 234 -13.36 -16.39 23.01
CA GLY A 234 -13.45 -17.57 23.86
C GLY A 234 -14.75 -17.64 24.67
N GLU A 235 -15.16 -16.53 25.31
CA GLU A 235 -16.40 -16.45 26.10
C GLU A 235 -17.65 -16.63 25.23
N PHE A 236 -17.74 -15.95 24.07
CA PHE A 236 -18.89 -16.12 23.18
C PHE A 236 -18.95 -17.50 22.53
N ALA A 237 -17.80 -18.12 22.23
CA ALA A 237 -17.75 -19.52 21.81
C ALA A 237 -18.23 -20.49 22.91
N ARG A 238 -18.18 -20.09 24.19
CA ARG A 238 -18.75 -20.83 25.34
C ARG A 238 -20.25 -20.59 25.51
N ILE A 239 -20.72 -19.35 25.32
CA ILE A 239 -22.12 -18.93 25.53
C ILE A 239 -23.03 -19.37 24.39
N VAL A 240 -22.64 -19.14 23.13
CA VAL A 240 -23.47 -19.38 21.94
C VAL A 240 -23.96 -20.84 21.77
N PRO A 241 -23.20 -21.88 22.15
CA PRO A 241 -23.72 -23.24 22.18
C PRO A 241 -24.90 -23.46 23.14
N LEU A 242 -25.02 -22.65 24.20
CA LEU A 242 -26.13 -22.70 25.17
C LEU A 242 -27.38 -21.98 24.63
N MET A 243 -27.23 -21.11 23.64
CA MET A 243 -28.35 -20.41 23.01
C MET A 243 -29.14 -21.34 22.06
N ARG A 244 -30.46 -21.16 22.02
CA ARG A 244 -31.39 -21.97 21.20
C ARG A 244 -31.89 -21.18 19.98
N ARG A 245 -31.78 -21.80 18.81
CA ARG A 245 -32.36 -21.31 17.54
C ARG A 245 -33.88 -21.19 17.68
N ASP A 246 -34.44 -20.15 17.07
CA ASP A 246 -35.87 -19.78 17.07
C ASP A 246 -36.44 -19.43 18.46
N VAL A 247 -35.56 -19.21 19.45
CA VAL A 247 -35.92 -18.71 20.79
C VAL A 247 -35.02 -17.52 21.12
N HIS A 248 -33.71 -17.73 21.19
CA HIS A 248 -32.73 -16.69 21.51
C HIS A 248 -32.18 -15.98 20.26
N TYR A 249 -32.32 -16.58 19.08
CA TYR A 249 -31.89 -15.98 17.81
C TYR A 249 -32.58 -16.67 16.62
N GLU A 250 -32.75 -15.92 15.53
CA GLU A 250 -33.31 -16.38 14.26
C GLU A 250 -32.22 -16.40 13.17
N VAL A 251 -32.30 -17.37 12.26
CA VAL A 251 -31.33 -17.55 11.16
C VAL A 251 -32.02 -17.47 9.82
N GLU A 252 -31.62 -16.49 8.99
CA GLU A 252 -32.05 -16.39 7.60
C GLU A 252 -30.97 -16.97 6.68
N GLU A 253 -31.17 -18.22 6.25
CA GLU A 253 -30.17 -18.97 5.45
C GLU A 253 -29.95 -18.36 4.05
N ASP A 254 -31.02 -17.90 3.38
CA ASP A 254 -30.95 -17.30 2.05
C ASP A 254 -30.14 -15.99 2.02
N LYS A 255 -30.23 -15.20 3.10
CA LYS A 255 -29.50 -13.94 3.25
C LYS A 255 -28.18 -14.09 4.01
N ARG A 256 -27.90 -15.29 4.54
CA ARG A 256 -26.74 -15.60 5.41
C ARG A 256 -26.61 -14.60 6.59
N THR A 257 -27.73 -14.32 7.25
CA THR A 257 -27.77 -13.40 8.41
C THR A 257 -28.36 -14.08 9.64
N VAL A 258 -27.96 -13.59 10.81
CA VAL A 258 -28.51 -14.02 12.11
C VAL A 258 -28.99 -12.77 12.85
N ALA A 259 -30.19 -12.86 13.44
CA ALA A 259 -30.77 -11.82 14.26
C ALA A 259 -30.95 -12.36 15.69
N VAL A 260 -30.51 -11.61 16.70
CA VAL A 260 -30.69 -11.97 18.10
C VAL A 260 -32.06 -11.45 18.55
N THR A 261 -32.83 -12.28 19.26
CA THR A 261 -34.13 -11.88 19.80
C THR A 261 -33.97 -11.19 21.15
N GLU A 262 -35.00 -10.52 21.67
CA GLU A 262 -34.97 -9.89 23.00
C GLU A 262 -34.59 -10.90 24.11
N GLU A 263 -35.19 -12.10 24.10
CA GLU A 263 -34.84 -13.18 25.04
C GLU A 263 -33.36 -13.63 24.90
N GLY A 264 -32.79 -13.53 23.69
CA GLY A 264 -31.39 -13.83 23.46
C GLY A 264 -30.44 -12.76 23.97
N VAL A 265 -30.86 -11.50 23.97
CA VAL A 265 -30.10 -10.38 24.55
C VAL A 265 -30.06 -10.53 26.07
N GLU A 266 -31.21 -10.70 26.71
CA GLU A 266 -31.33 -10.91 28.17
C GLU A 266 -30.48 -12.12 28.63
N PHE A 267 -30.53 -13.23 27.88
CA PHE A 267 -29.70 -14.41 28.17
C PHE A 267 -28.20 -14.11 28.13
N VAL A 268 -27.74 -13.27 27.21
CA VAL A 268 -26.33 -12.90 27.10
C VAL A 268 -25.92 -11.92 28.19
N GLU A 269 -26.77 -10.95 28.51
CA GLU A 269 -26.59 -9.99 29.61
C GLU A 269 -26.40 -10.72 30.94
N ASP A 270 -27.27 -11.69 31.24
CA ASP A 270 -27.18 -12.57 32.42
C ASP A 270 -25.87 -13.39 32.47
N GLN A 271 -25.44 -13.93 31.32
CA GLN A 271 -24.21 -14.73 31.26
C GLN A 271 -22.94 -13.89 31.42
N LEU A 272 -22.99 -12.62 31.05
CA LEU A 272 -21.86 -11.68 31.13
C LEU A 272 -21.88 -10.84 32.42
N GLY A 273 -23.02 -10.77 33.12
CA GLY A 273 -23.21 -9.94 34.30
C GLY A 273 -23.22 -8.45 33.98
N ILE A 274 -23.79 -8.08 32.83
CA ILE A 274 -23.93 -6.69 32.38
C ILE A 274 -25.41 -6.30 32.34
N GLU A 275 -25.73 -5.03 32.57
CA GLU A 275 -27.11 -4.55 32.62
C GLU A 275 -27.72 -4.33 31.23
N ASN A 276 -26.91 -3.90 30.26
CA ASN A 276 -27.38 -3.63 28.90
C ASN A 276 -26.27 -3.85 27.85
N LEU A 277 -26.51 -4.75 26.91
CA LEU A 277 -25.60 -5.09 25.82
C LEU A 277 -25.45 -3.94 24.79
N TYR A 278 -26.42 -3.03 24.72
CA TYR A 278 -26.44 -1.89 23.79
C TYR A 278 -25.89 -0.58 24.38
N GLU A 279 -25.31 -0.60 25.57
CA GLU A 279 -24.52 0.53 26.07
C GLU A 279 -23.31 0.80 25.17
N ALA A 280 -22.90 2.07 25.08
CA ALA A 280 -21.79 2.49 24.24
C ALA A 280 -20.48 1.73 24.56
N VAL A 281 -20.27 1.38 25.84
CA VAL A 281 -19.10 0.62 26.31
C VAL A 281 -19.17 -0.87 25.90
N ASN A 282 -20.37 -1.42 25.73
CA ASN A 282 -20.63 -2.83 25.44
C ASN A 282 -20.87 -3.12 23.95
N THR A 283 -20.92 -2.07 23.13
CA THR A 283 -21.20 -2.14 21.69
C THR A 283 -20.31 -3.16 20.92
N PRO A 284 -19.01 -3.34 21.24
CA PRO A 284 -18.17 -4.36 20.61
C PRO A 284 -18.63 -5.81 20.84
N LEU A 285 -19.28 -6.07 21.99
CA LEU A 285 -19.73 -7.41 22.38
C LEU A 285 -20.82 -7.94 21.43
N ILE A 286 -21.62 -7.04 20.86
CA ILE A 286 -22.64 -7.38 19.85
C ILE A 286 -21.98 -8.00 18.61
N GLY A 287 -20.84 -7.44 18.18
CA GLY A 287 -20.05 -7.97 17.07
C GLY A 287 -19.58 -9.40 17.34
N TYR A 288 -18.99 -9.64 18.51
CA TYR A 288 -18.53 -10.98 18.90
C TYR A 288 -19.67 -11.99 19.02
N LEU A 289 -20.81 -11.60 19.61
CA LEU A 289 -22.00 -12.44 19.70
C LEU A 289 -22.51 -12.84 18.30
N ASN A 290 -22.69 -11.85 17.42
CA ASN A 290 -23.21 -12.09 16.09
C ASN A 290 -22.26 -12.96 15.26
N ASN A 291 -20.95 -12.71 15.35
CA ASN A 291 -19.94 -13.52 14.69
C ASN A 291 -19.89 -14.95 15.21
N ALA A 292 -20.00 -15.16 16.53
CA ALA A 292 -20.05 -16.49 17.11
C ALA A 292 -21.33 -17.25 16.68
N LEU A 293 -22.48 -16.58 16.59
CA LEU A 293 -23.72 -17.17 16.09
C LEU A 293 -23.66 -17.51 14.60
N LYS A 294 -23.16 -16.59 13.77
CA LYS A 294 -22.91 -16.85 12.33
C LYS A 294 -21.93 -18.01 12.16
N ALA A 295 -20.83 -18.03 12.90
CA ALA A 295 -19.86 -19.11 12.88
C ALA A 295 -20.51 -20.46 13.26
N LYS A 296 -21.41 -20.49 14.25
CA LYS A 296 -22.16 -21.70 14.64
C LYS A 296 -23.07 -22.21 13.52
N GLU A 297 -23.91 -21.35 12.95
CA GLU A 297 -25.03 -21.76 12.08
C GLU A 297 -24.71 -21.74 10.58
N LEU A 298 -23.97 -20.74 10.11
CA LEU A 298 -23.77 -20.47 8.67
C LEU A 298 -22.46 -21.03 8.11
N PHE A 299 -21.47 -21.31 8.97
CA PHE A 299 -20.17 -21.83 8.56
C PHE A 299 -19.99 -23.27 9.05
N LYS A 300 -20.05 -24.23 8.12
CA LYS A 300 -19.96 -25.66 8.43
C LYS A 300 -18.55 -26.17 8.12
N LYS A 301 -18.01 -26.91 9.09
CA LYS A 301 -16.77 -27.66 8.94
C LYS A 301 -16.92 -28.69 7.83
N ASP A 302 -15.84 -28.89 7.08
CA ASP A 302 -15.73 -29.77 5.91
C ASP A 302 -16.58 -29.36 4.69
N GLN A 303 -17.21 -28.17 4.73
CA GLN A 303 -17.89 -27.57 3.58
C GLN A 303 -17.28 -26.20 3.24
N GLN A 304 -17.34 -25.25 4.17
CA GLN A 304 -16.78 -23.91 3.99
C GLN A 304 -15.32 -23.80 4.44
N TYR A 305 -14.92 -24.61 5.41
CA TYR A 305 -13.56 -24.63 5.94
C TYR A 305 -13.19 -26.01 6.47
N ILE A 306 -11.90 -26.28 6.58
CA ILE A 306 -11.34 -27.44 7.30
C ILE A 306 -10.41 -26.95 8.41
N VAL A 307 -10.16 -27.82 9.39
CA VAL A 307 -9.16 -27.55 10.43
C VAL A 307 -8.00 -28.51 10.22
N ALA A 308 -6.81 -27.98 9.94
CA ALA A 308 -5.59 -28.77 9.72
C ALA A 308 -4.40 -28.09 10.41
N ASN A 309 -3.51 -28.88 11.02
CA ASN A 309 -2.32 -28.39 11.74
C ASN A 309 -2.60 -27.33 12.83
N GLY A 310 -3.79 -27.34 13.42
CA GLY A 310 -4.18 -26.32 14.40
C GLY A 310 -4.46 -24.95 13.76
N GLU A 311 -4.88 -24.91 12.50
CA GLU A 311 -5.31 -23.71 11.79
C GLU A 311 -6.63 -23.97 11.03
N VAL A 312 -7.45 -22.92 10.88
CA VAL A 312 -8.66 -22.93 10.06
C VAL A 312 -8.28 -22.56 8.62
N LEU A 313 -8.56 -23.45 7.66
CA LEU A 313 -8.28 -23.24 6.24
C LEU A 313 -9.59 -23.19 5.45
N ILE A 314 -9.78 -22.14 4.67
CA ILE A 314 -10.99 -21.96 3.85
C ILE A 314 -11.00 -22.95 2.70
N VAL A 315 -12.16 -23.51 2.40
CA VAL A 315 -12.38 -24.41 1.26
C VAL A 315 -13.32 -23.74 0.27
N ASP A 316 -12.96 -23.80 -1.00
CA ASP A 316 -13.84 -23.38 -2.09
C ASP A 316 -15.01 -24.37 -2.22
N GLU A 317 -16.25 -23.88 -2.06
CA GLU A 317 -17.47 -24.69 -2.03
C GLU A 317 -17.72 -25.47 -3.34
N PHE A 318 -17.22 -25.00 -4.48
CA PHE A 318 -17.45 -25.62 -5.79
C PHE A 318 -16.37 -26.63 -6.16
N THR A 319 -15.12 -26.35 -5.80
CA THR A 319 -13.97 -27.16 -6.22
C THR A 319 -13.41 -28.05 -5.11
N GLY A 320 -13.80 -27.84 -3.86
CA GLY A 320 -13.27 -28.53 -2.69
C GLY A 320 -11.78 -28.26 -2.43
N ARG A 321 -11.21 -27.24 -3.09
CA ARG A 321 -9.80 -26.88 -2.94
C ARG A 321 -9.58 -26.02 -1.71
N VAL A 322 -8.48 -26.29 -1.01
CA VAL A 322 -8.05 -25.51 0.16
C VAL A 322 -7.40 -24.20 -0.31
N LEU A 323 -7.99 -23.08 0.08
CA LEU A 323 -7.51 -21.72 -0.21
C LEU A 323 -6.54 -21.28 0.89
N SER A 324 -5.28 -21.67 0.75
CA SER A 324 -4.22 -21.34 1.71
C SER A 324 -3.94 -19.84 1.75
N GLY A 325 -3.77 -19.28 2.96
CA GLY A 325 -3.48 -17.85 3.17
C GLY A 325 -4.68 -16.91 3.18
N ARG A 326 -5.90 -17.42 2.93
CA ARG A 326 -7.14 -16.62 3.04
C ARG A 326 -7.77 -16.76 4.43
N ARG A 327 -8.28 -15.64 4.95
CA ARG A 327 -9.03 -15.58 6.22
C ARG A 327 -10.39 -14.91 5.99
N TYR A 328 -11.34 -15.17 6.87
CA TYR A 328 -12.62 -14.45 6.87
C TYR A 328 -12.45 -13.10 7.59
N ASN A 329 -13.15 -12.08 7.12
CA ASN A 329 -13.04 -10.72 7.64
C ASN A 329 -13.92 -10.50 8.89
N GLU A 330 -13.81 -9.32 9.51
CA GLU A 330 -14.70 -8.83 10.59
C GLU A 330 -14.78 -9.78 11.79
N GLY A 331 -13.65 -10.31 12.26
CA GLY A 331 -13.64 -11.23 13.40
C GLY A 331 -14.24 -12.62 13.16
N MET A 332 -14.77 -12.90 11.96
CA MET A 332 -15.42 -14.18 11.64
C MET A 332 -14.43 -15.34 11.68
N HIS A 333 -13.20 -15.13 11.22
CA HIS A 333 -12.18 -16.19 11.24
C HIS A 333 -11.79 -16.54 12.67
N GLN A 334 -11.67 -15.53 13.54
CA GLN A 334 -11.42 -15.68 14.97
C GLN A 334 -12.59 -16.37 15.69
N ALA A 335 -13.84 -16.04 15.32
CA ALA A 335 -15.02 -16.72 15.84
C ALA A 335 -15.06 -18.21 15.44
N ILE A 336 -14.65 -18.55 14.20
CA ILE A 336 -14.51 -19.95 13.77
C ILE A 336 -13.33 -20.64 14.46
N GLU A 337 -12.19 -19.96 14.63
CA GLU A 337 -11.06 -20.47 15.41
C GLU A 337 -11.49 -20.78 16.85
N ALA A 338 -12.24 -19.88 17.49
CA ALA A 338 -12.78 -20.06 18.84
C ALA A 338 -13.81 -21.20 18.90
N LYS A 339 -14.75 -21.28 17.94
CA LYS A 339 -15.72 -22.37 17.80
C LYS A 339 -15.05 -23.74 17.73
N GLU A 340 -13.97 -23.84 16.95
CA GLU A 340 -13.23 -25.08 16.73
C GLU A 340 -12.14 -25.34 17.79
N LYS A 341 -12.02 -24.45 18.80
CA LYS A 341 -11.00 -24.51 19.87
C LYS A 341 -9.57 -24.50 19.33
N VAL A 342 -9.38 -23.79 18.22
CA VAL A 342 -8.09 -23.50 17.61
C VAL A 342 -7.46 -22.29 18.30
N LYS A 343 -6.13 -22.15 18.25
CA LYS A 343 -5.45 -20.96 18.76
C LYS A 343 -5.93 -19.74 17.98
N ILE A 344 -6.68 -18.87 18.66
CA ILE A 344 -7.19 -17.62 18.10
C ILE A 344 -5.99 -16.73 17.81
N LYS A 345 -5.81 -16.33 16.55
CA LYS A 345 -4.81 -15.29 16.23
C LYS A 345 -5.45 -13.92 16.42
N ASP A 346 -4.66 -12.93 16.81
CA ASP A 346 -5.16 -11.58 17.04
C ASP A 346 -5.89 -11.04 15.80
N GLU A 347 -6.95 -10.28 16.05
CA GLU A 347 -7.70 -9.59 15.01
C GLU A 347 -6.84 -8.46 14.43
N ASN A 348 -6.95 -8.24 13.13
CA ASN A 348 -6.35 -7.06 12.53
C ASN A 348 -7.35 -5.92 12.64
N GLN A 349 -6.95 -4.82 13.25
CA GLN A 349 -7.73 -3.59 13.33
C GLN A 349 -7.14 -2.51 12.42
N THR A 350 -7.98 -1.60 11.96
CA THR A 350 -7.56 -0.42 11.20
C THR A 350 -6.77 0.52 12.11
N LEU A 351 -5.51 0.78 11.73
CA LEU A 351 -4.63 1.74 12.42
C LEU A 351 -4.69 3.12 11.77
N ALA A 352 -4.78 3.13 10.45
CA ALA A 352 -4.87 4.35 9.66
C ALA A 352 -5.59 4.03 8.34
N THR A 353 -6.41 4.96 7.88
CA THR A 353 -7.16 4.82 6.63
C THR A 353 -7.27 6.18 5.95
N ILE A 354 -7.30 6.21 4.62
CA ILE A 354 -7.67 7.39 3.81
C ILE A 354 -8.21 6.96 2.45
N THR A 355 -9.24 7.64 1.95
CA THR A 355 -9.67 7.47 0.55
C THR A 355 -8.73 8.20 -0.39
N LEU A 356 -8.53 7.67 -1.61
CA LEU A 356 -7.75 8.38 -2.64
C LEU A 356 -8.31 9.79 -2.90
N GLN A 357 -9.64 9.92 -2.84
CA GLN A 357 -10.34 11.19 -2.95
C GLN A 357 -9.81 12.22 -1.95
N ASN A 358 -9.89 11.92 -0.65
CA ASN A 358 -9.46 12.85 0.38
C ASN A 358 -7.94 13.01 0.43
N TYR A 359 -7.17 11.99 0.06
CA TYR A 359 -5.71 12.11 -0.08
C TYR A 359 -5.32 13.15 -1.13
N PHE A 360 -5.85 13.06 -2.35
CA PHE A 360 -5.51 14.01 -3.42
C PHE A 360 -6.07 15.42 -3.18
N ARG A 361 -7.12 15.56 -2.35
CA ARG A 361 -7.63 16.87 -1.90
C ARG A 361 -6.68 17.59 -0.93
N LEU A 362 -5.67 16.91 -0.38
CA LEU A 362 -4.65 17.55 0.45
C LEU A 362 -3.70 18.44 -0.35
N TYR A 363 -3.62 18.27 -1.67
CA TYR A 363 -2.68 19.04 -2.49
C TYR A 363 -3.16 20.46 -2.73
N ASP A 364 -2.26 21.46 -2.55
CA ASP A 364 -2.56 22.87 -2.87
C ASP A 364 -2.97 23.04 -4.33
N LYS A 365 -2.30 22.28 -5.22
CA LYS A 365 -2.65 22.17 -6.63
C LYS A 365 -2.69 20.72 -7.09
N LEU A 366 -3.73 20.38 -7.81
CA LEU A 366 -3.92 19.07 -8.42
C LEU A 366 -4.15 19.22 -9.92
N SER A 367 -3.56 18.33 -10.71
CA SER A 367 -3.78 18.26 -12.15
C SER A 367 -3.62 16.82 -12.61
N GLY A 368 -4.00 16.53 -13.85
CA GLY A 368 -3.82 15.18 -14.37
C GLY A 368 -3.90 15.08 -15.87
N MET A 369 -3.51 13.95 -16.42
CA MET A 369 -3.55 13.69 -17.85
C MET A 369 -4.12 12.31 -18.12
N THR A 370 -4.87 12.20 -19.20
CA THR A 370 -5.41 10.92 -19.68
C THR A 370 -5.91 11.05 -21.12
N GLY A 371 -6.19 9.94 -21.78
CA GLY A 371 -6.84 9.95 -23.09
C GLY A 371 -8.37 10.01 -23.05
N THR A 372 -8.98 9.85 -21.87
CA THR A 372 -10.42 9.58 -21.74
C THR A 372 -11.05 10.15 -20.45
N ALA A 373 -10.97 11.45 -20.17
CA ALA A 373 -11.55 12.06 -18.96
C ALA A 373 -12.94 12.70 -19.17
N GLN A 374 -13.31 13.05 -20.41
CA GLN A 374 -14.49 13.90 -20.67
C GLN A 374 -15.81 13.29 -20.19
N THR A 375 -15.91 11.96 -20.13
CA THR A 375 -17.12 11.28 -19.62
C THR A 375 -17.30 11.49 -18.12
N GLU A 376 -16.20 11.58 -17.36
CA GLU A 376 -16.19 11.70 -15.89
C GLU A 376 -16.01 13.16 -15.42
N ALA A 377 -16.07 14.13 -16.34
CA ALA A 377 -15.77 15.53 -16.04
C ALA A 377 -16.63 16.10 -14.89
N ALA A 378 -17.88 15.66 -14.76
CA ALA A 378 -18.76 16.08 -13.67
C ALA A 378 -18.30 15.53 -12.31
N GLU A 379 -17.92 14.25 -12.23
CA GLU A 379 -17.43 13.62 -11.01
C GLU A 379 -16.08 14.22 -10.58
N LEU A 380 -15.17 14.41 -11.55
CA LEU A 380 -13.85 15.00 -11.34
C LEU A 380 -13.95 16.44 -10.82
N ASN A 381 -14.89 17.22 -11.36
CA ASN A 381 -15.12 18.58 -10.88
C ASN A 381 -15.77 18.61 -9.50
N GLN A 382 -16.81 17.80 -9.28
CA GLN A 382 -17.53 17.78 -8.00
C GLN A 382 -16.63 17.32 -6.83
N THR A 383 -15.76 16.34 -7.06
CA THR A 383 -14.95 15.72 -6.01
C THR A 383 -13.62 16.43 -5.79
N TYR A 384 -12.95 16.85 -6.87
CA TYR A 384 -11.58 17.36 -6.84
C TYR A 384 -11.46 18.81 -7.33
N SER A 385 -12.55 19.46 -7.72
CA SER A 385 -12.53 20.78 -8.39
C SER A 385 -11.70 20.82 -9.67
N LEU A 386 -11.49 19.67 -10.33
CA LEU A 386 -10.72 19.56 -11.57
C LEU A 386 -11.59 19.84 -12.80
N GLY A 387 -11.16 20.74 -13.67
CA GLY A 387 -11.74 20.92 -15.00
C GLY A 387 -11.12 19.95 -16.02
N VAL A 388 -11.90 19.42 -16.96
CA VAL A 388 -11.38 18.59 -18.06
C VAL A 388 -11.26 19.42 -19.33
N VAL A 389 -10.09 19.40 -19.96
CA VAL A 389 -9.81 20.16 -21.18
C VAL A 389 -9.44 19.20 -22.32
N PRO A 390 -10.28 19.08 -23.36
CA PRO A 390 -9.94 18.28 -24.53
C PRO A 390 -8.89 19.00 -25.37
N ILE A 391 -7.65 18.50 -25.33
CA ILE A 391 -6.54 19.02 -26.12
C ILE A 391 -6.66 18.49 -27.56
N PRO A 392 -6.52 19.34 -28.59
CA PRO A 392 -6.50 18.89 -29.98
C PRO A 392 -5.38 17.85 -30.21
N THR A 393 -5.58 16.92 -31.15
CA THR A 393 -4.52 15.99 -31.56
C THR A 393 -3.50 16.70 -32.46
N ASN A 394 -2.24 16.26 -32.42
CA ASN A 394 -1.19 16.82 -33.28
C ASN A 394 -1.47 16.58 -34.76
N ARG A 395 -1.95 15.37 -35.08
CA ARG A 395 -2.41 14.99 -36.43
C ARG A 395 -3.88 14.57 -36.42
N PRO A 396 -4.61 14.65 -37.55
CA PRO A 396 -6.00 14.20 -37.63
C PRO A 396 -6.12 12.70 -37.34
N MET A 397 -7.09 12.32 -36.51
CA MET A 397 -7.36 10.91 -36.19
C MET A 397 -8.14 10.25 -37.34
N VAL A 398 -7.56 9.21 -37.95
CA VAL A 398 -8.10 8.50 -39.13
C VAL A 398 -8.47 7.04 -38.86
N ARG A 399 -8.38 6.57 -37.61
CA ARG A 399 -8.73 5.20 -37.21
C ARG A 399 -10.19 4.89 -37.54
N GLN A 400 -10.42 3.70 -38.09
CA GLN A 400 -11.74 3.19 -38.39
C GLN A 400 -12.28 2.39 -37.19
N ASP A 401 -13.16 3.00 -36.40
CA ASP A 401 -13.88 2.32 -35.32
C ASP A 401 -15.11 1.61 -35.87
N ARG A 402 -15.03 0.28 -36.06
CA ARG A 402 -16.13 -0.55 -36.56
C ARG A 402 -17.20 -0.79 -35.50
N SER A 403 -18.39 -1.12 -35.98
CA SER A 403 -19.50 -1.59 -35.15
C SER A 403 -19.18 -2.93 -34.50
N ASP A 404 -19.81 -3.18 -33.35
CA ASP A 404 -19.64 -4.43 -32.62
C ASP A 404 -20.28 -5.60 -33.38
N VAL A 405 -19.65 -6.77 -33.30
CA VAL A 405 -20.18 -8.04 -33.83
C VAL A 405 -20.65 -8.87 -32.64
N ILE A 406 -21.93 -9.24 -32.63
CA ILE A 406 -22.57 -9.87 -31.46
C ILE A 406 -22.98 -11.30 -31.81
N TYR A 407 -22.55 -12.28 -31.02
CA TYR A 407 -22.89 -13.69 -31.19
C TYR A 407 -23.85 -14.17 -30.11
N LYS A 408 -24.56 -15.26 -30.41
CA LYS A 408 -25.43 -15.89 -29.42
C LYS A 408 -24.60 -16.57 -28.32
N THR A 409 -23.59 -17.34 -28.71
CA THR A 409 -22.77 -18.13 -27.78
C THR A 409 -21.33 -17.65 -27.76
N GLU A 410 -20.65 -17.88 -26.64
CA GLU A 410 -19.25 -17.49 -26.47
C GLU A 410 -18.32 -18.29 -27.38
N LYS A 411 -18.65 -19.55 -27.65
CA LYS A 411 -17.89 -20.39 -28.58
C LYS A 411 -17.89 -19.81 -29.99
N ALA A 412 -19.05 -19.44 -30.52
CA ALA A 412 -19.16 -18.84 -31.85
C ALA A 412 -18.41 -17.50 -31.94
N LYS A 413 -18.45 -16.70 -30.87
CA LYS A 413 -17.64 -15.49 -30.73
C LYS A 413 -16.15 -15.81 -30.91
N PHE A 414 -15.60 -16.73 -30.13
CA PHE A 414 -14.17 -17.06 -30.18
C PHE A 414 -13.76 -17.69 -31.51
N ASP A 415 -14.58 -18.57 -32.08
CA ASP A 415 -14.31 -19.17 -33.39
C ASP A 415 -14.20 -18.06 -34.47
N SER A 416 -15.08 -17.06 -34.45
CA SER A 416 -14.98 -15.92 -35.37
C SER A 416 -13.83 -14.96 -35.08
N VAL A 417 -13.48 -14.75 -33.80
CA VAL A 417 -12.33 -13.92 -33.41
C VAL A 417 -11.04 -14.52 -33.95
N VAL A 418 -10.88 -15.85 -33.83
CA VAL A 418 -9.69 -16.56 -34.30
C VAL A 418 -9.56 -16.49 -35.82
N GLU A 419 -10.66 -16.58 -36.56
CA GLU A 419 -10.62 -16.46 -38.02
C GLU A 419 -10.26 -15.04 -38.48
N ASP A 420 -10.81 -13.99 -37.85
CA ASP A 420 -10.42 -12.60 -38.13
C ASP A 420 -8.94 -12.36 -37.80
N ILE A 421 -8.44 -12.86 -36.67
CA ILE A 421 -7.00 -12.79 -36.34
C ILE A 421 -6.16 -13.51 -37.39
N ALA A 422 -6.60 -14.70 -37.86
CA ALA A 422 -5.88 -15.47 -38.87
C ALA A 422 -5.76 -14.70 -40.20
N GLU A 423 -6.86 -14.15 -40.70
CA GLU A 423 -6.88 -13.36 -41.94
C GLU A 423 -5.94 -12.14 -41.85
N ARG A 424 -5.95 -11.45 -40.72
CA ARG A 424 -5.13 -10.26 -40.47
C ARG A 424 -3.65 -10.59 -40.33
N HIS A 425 -3.34 -11.67 -39.61
CA HIS A 425 -1.99 -12.18 -39.45
C HIS A 425 -1.39 -12.62 -40.79
N GLU A 426 -2.15 -13.36 -41.61
CA GLU A 426 -1.73 -13.76 -42.96
C GLU A 426 -1.50 -12.56 -43.90
N ALA A 427 -2.26 -11.49 -43.72
CA ALA A 427 -2.09 -10.22 -44.45
C ALA A 427 -0.94 -9.35 -43.91
N GLY A 428 -0.21 -9.78 -42.86
CA GLY A 428 0.89 -9.03 -42.25
C GLY A 428 0.44 -7.89 -41.32
N GLN A 429 -0.86 -7.74 -41.06
CA GLN A 429 -1.38 -6.69 -40.19
C GLN A 429 -1.19 -7.05 -38.70
N PRO A 430 -0.57 -6.19 -37.87
CA PRO A 430 -0.44 -6.45 -36.45
C PRO A 430 -1.79 -6.37 -35.73
N VAL A 431 -1.99 -7.28 -34.77
CA VAL A 431 -3.25 -7.41 -34.01
C VAL A 431 -2.99 -7.35 -32.51
N LEU A 432 -3.70 -6.43 -31.83
CA LEU A 432 -3.79 -6.38 -30.38
C LEU A 432 -5.19 -6.86 -29.95
N VAL A 433 -5.25 -7.92 -29.16
CA VAL A 433 -6.48 -8.49 -28.63
C VAL A 433 -6.62 -8.14 -27.15
N GLY A 434 -7.69 -7.45 -26.77
CA GLY A 434 -8.04 -7.16 -25.38
C GLY A 434 -9.10 -8.12 -24.85
N THR A 435 -8.81 -8.76 -23.71
CA THR A 435 -9.74 -9.66 -23.00
C THR A 435 -10.04 -9.14 -21.60
N ALA A 436 -11.17 -9.53 -21.00
CA ALA A 436 -11.55 -9.04 -19.67
C ALA A 436 -10.89 -9.83 -18.50
N SER A 437 -10.31 -11.00 -18.75
CA SER A 437 -9.72 -11.83 -17.69
C SER A 437 -8.59 -12.72 -18.18
N VAL A 438 -7.72 -13.12 -17.24
CA VAL A 438 -6.61 -14.06 -17.49
C VAL A 438 -7.12 -15.39 -18.04
N GLU A 439 -8.24 -15.89 -17.52
CA GLU A 439 -8.85 -17.13 -18.01
C GLU A 439 -9.22 -17.04 -19.49
N LYS A 440 -9.83 -15.92 -19.93
CA LYS A 440 -10.20 -15.71 -21.33
C LYS A 440 -8.99 -15.52 -22.24
N SER A 441 -7.93 -14.86 -21.76
CA SER A 441 -6.66 -14.77 -22.49
C SER A 441 -6.03 -16.14 -22.71
N GLU A 442 -5.95 -16.98 -21.67
CA GLU A 442 -5.43 -18.34 -21.77
C GLU A 442 -6.31 -19.23 -22.65
N LEU A 443 -7.63 -19.04 -22.62
CA LEU A 443 -8.56 -19.73 -23.50
C LEU A 443 -8.30 -19.35 -24.97
N LEU A 444 -8.26 -18.06 -25.29
CA LEU A 444 -7.97 -17.57 -26.64
C LEU A 444 -6.60 -18.04 -27.13
N SER A 445 -5.58 -18.03 -26.27
CA SER A 445 -4.25 -18.55 -26.58
C SER A 445 -4.30 -20.00 -27.07
N LYS A 446 -5.10 -20.87 -26.43
CA LYS A 446 -5.28 -22.27 -26.88
C LYS A 446 -5.90 -22.36 -28.28
N TYR A 447 -6.87 -21.50 -28.58
CA TYR A 447 -7.46 -21.45 -29.93
C TYR A 447 -6.44 -21.01 -30.98
N LEU A 448 -5.66 -19.96 -30.69
CA LEU A 448 -4.61 -19.46 -31.59
C LEU A 448 -3.50 -20.50 -31.82
N LEU A 449 -3.07 -21.20 -30.76
CA LEU A 449 -2.11 -22.31 -30.86
C LEU A 449 -2.64 -23.45 -31.75
N THR A 450 -3.93 -23.77 -31.65
CA THR A 450 -4.56 -24.81 -32.48
C THR A 450 -4.57 -24.42 -33.96
N ARG A 451 -4.68 -23.12 -34.26
CA ARG A 451 -4.61 -22.57 -35.63
C ARG A 451 -3.16 -22.36 -36.12
N GLY A 452 -2.17 -22.50 -35.24
CA GLY A 452 -0.75 -22.33 -35.57
C GLY A 452 -0.28 -20.87 -35.61
N ILE A 453 -1.02 -19.95 -34.99
CA ILE A 453 -0.71 -18.51 -35.02
C ILE A 453 0.26 -18.17 -33.86
N PRO A 454 1.48 -17.67 -34.13
CA PRO A 454 2.39 -17.22 -33.10
C PRO A 454 1.83 -15.96 -32.41
N HIS A 455 1.83 -15.96 -31.09
CA HIS A 455 1.29 -14.85 -30.31
C HIS A 455 1.95 -14.76 -28.94
N GLU A 456 1.87 -13.57 -28.35
CA GLU A 456 2.30 -13.29 -26.97
C GLU A 456 1.09 -13.02 -26.08
N VAL A 457 1.14 -13.45 -24.81
CA VAL A 457 0.07 -13.23 -23.82
C VAL A 457 0.59 -12.40 -22.65
N LEU A 458 -0.11 -11.32 -22.33
CA LEU A 458 0.23 -10.37 -21.29
C LEU A 458 -0.84 -10.44 -20.20
N ASN A 459 -0.42 -10.77 -18.97
CA ASN A 459 -1.29 -11.08 -17.86
C ASN A 459 -1.18 -10.09 -16.68
N ALA A 460 -0.54 -8.93 -16.89
CA ALA A 460 -0.26 -7.91 -15.86
C ALA A 460 0.54 -8.44 -14.65
N LYS A 461 1.49 -9.36 -14.89
CA LYS A 461 2.34 -9.96 -13.83
C LYS A 461 3.76 -9.43 -13.83
N ASN A 462 4.30 -9.12 -15.00
CA ASN A 462 5.67 -8.63 -15.13
C ASN A 462 5.69 -7.44 -16.07
N HIS A 463 5.48 -6.24 -15.51
CA HIS A 463 5.33 -5.02 -16.30
C HIS A 463 6.55 -4.73 -17.19
N ALA A 464 7.78 -5.02 -16.75
CA ALA A 464 8.97 -4.78 -17.56
C ALA A 464 9.02 -5.69 -18.79
N ARG A 465 8.77 -7.00 -18.61
CA ARG A 465 8.71 -7.94 -19.75
C ARG A 465 7.54 -7.63 -20.68
N GLU A 466 6.38 -7.30 -20.12
CA GLU A 466 5.19 -6.99 -20.90
C GLU A 466 5.36 -5.69 -21.70
N ALA A 467 6.02 -4.68 -21.14
CA ALA A 467 6.37 -3.45 -21.85
C ALA A 467 7.29 -3.75 -23.06
N ALA A 468 8.28 -4.63 -22.90
CA ALA A 468 9.16 -5.03 -24.00
C ALA A 468 8.37 -5.73 -25.14
N ILE A 469 7.43 -6.60 -24.80
CA ILE A 469 6.56 -7.26 -25.79
C ILE A 469 5.67 -6.23 -26.51
N ILE A 470 5.04 -5.33 -25.75
CA ILE A 470 4.15 -4.29 -26.29
C ILE A 470 4.88 -3.34 -27.23
N ALA A 471 6.13 -2.98 -26.91
CA ALA A 471 6.95 -2.13 -27.77
C ALA A 471 7.21 -2.75 -29.16
N GLN A 472 7.10 -4.08 -29.27
CA GLN A 472 7.27 -4.83 -30.52
C GLN A 472 5.94 -5.29 -31.15
N ALA A 473 4.80 -5.03 -30.49
CA ALA A 473 3.48 -5.50 -30.95
C ALA A 473 3.00 -4.86 -32.25
N GLY A 474 3.64 -3.77 -32.70
CA GLY A 474 3.32 -3.07 -33.94
C GLY A 474 4.09 -3.56 -35.17
N ARG A 475 4.85 -4.66 -35.07
CA ARG A 475 5.61 -5.24 -36.19
C ARG A 475 4.71 -6.06 -37.13
N PRO A 476 5.09 -6.23 -38.41
CA PRO A 476 4.32 -7.02 -39.37
C PRO A 476 3.95 -8.41 -38.84
N GLY A 477 2.67 -8.76 -38.91
CA GLY A 477 2.12 -10.04 -38.47
C GLY A 477 2.18 -10.30 -36.96
N ALA A 478 2.57 -9.35 -36.11
CA ALA A 478 2.60 -9.57 -34.66
C ALA A 478 1.18 -9.72 -34.09
N VAL A 479 0.96 -10.75 -33.26
CA VAL A 479 -0.31 -10.96 -32.52
C VAL A 479 -0.03 -10.90 -31.03
N THR A 480 -0.70 -9.99 -30.33
CA THR A 480 -0.53 -9.80 -28.88
C THR A 480 -1.88 -9.87 -28.18
N VAL A 481 -2.01 -10.72 -27.17
CA VAL A 481 -3.20 -10.85 -26.32
C VAL A 481 -2.93 -10.19 -24.98
N ALA A 482 -3.74 -9.20 -24.60
CA ALA A 482 -3.62 -8.47 -23.36
C ALA A 482 -4.86 -8.69 -22.47
N THR A 483 -4.63 -9.04 -21.20
CA THR A 483 -5.69 -9.04 -20.18
C THR A 483 -5.94 -7.62 -19.70
N ASN A 484 -7.21 -7.22 -19.68
CA ASN A 484 -7.67 -5.88 -19.34
C ASN A 484 -6.85 -4.80 -20.06
N MET A 485 -5.96 -4.16 -19.30
CA MET A 485 -5.09 -3.08 -19.76
C MET A 485 -3.61 -3.43 -19.53
N ALA A 486 -3.23 -4.71 -19.60
CA ALA A 486 -1.84 -5.14 -19.60
C ALA A 486 -1.06 -4.40 -20.72
N GLY A 487 0.18 -4.02 -20.43
CA GLY A 487 0.93 -3.13 -21.34
C GLY A 487 0.55 -1.65 -21.27
N ARG A 488 -0.17 -1.22 -20.22
CA ARG A 488 -0.45 0.20 -19.99
C ARG A 488 0.84 1.01 -19.84
N GLY A 489 0.82 2.25 -20.32
CA GLY A 489 1.96 3.16 -20.27
C GLY A 489 3.02 2.94 -21.35
N THR A 490 2.94 1.86 -22.15
CA THR A 490 3.85 1.63 -23.28
C THR A 490 3.16 1.92 -24.62
N ASP A 491 3.89 2.61 -25.51
CA ASP A 491 3.43 2.89 -26.87
C ASP A 491 3.60 1.68 -27.79
N ILE A 492 2.65 1.48 -28.72
CA ILE A 492 2.75 0.48 -29.78
C ILE A 492 3.10 1.24 -31.06
N GLN A 493 4.39 1.30 -31.35
CA GLN A 493 4.89 1.94 -32.57
C GLN A 493 4.78 0.96 -33.73
N LEU A 494 4.18 1.40 -34.85
CA LEU A 494 4.15 0.59 -36.07
C LEU A 494 5.59 0.42 -36.59
N GLY A 495 5.99 -0.82 -36.86
CA GLY A 495 7.37 -1.20 -37.17
C GLY A 495 8.24 -1.57 -35.96
N GLY A 496 7.73 -1.44 -34.73
CA GLY A 496 8.44 -1.80 -33.49
C GLY A 496 9.34 -0.68 -32.93
N ASN A 497 10.09 -1.01 -31.88
CA ASN A 497 11.00 -0.06 -31.22
C ASN A 497 12.46 -0.31 -31.64
N ALA A 498 13.12 0.74 -32.14
CA ALA A 498 14.46 0.67 -32.70
C ALA A 498 15.54 0.28 -31.68
N GLU A 499 15.46 0.75 -30.43
CA GLU A 499 16.45 0.42 -29.39
C GLU A 499 16.41 -1.06 -29.04
N PHE A 500 15.21 -1.63 -28.91
CA PHE A 500 15.03 -3.06 -28.66
C PHE A 500 15.54 -3.91 -29.83
N ILE A 501 15.27 -3.49 -31.06
CA ILE A 501 15.76 -4.19 -32.26
C ILE A 501 17.28 -4.13 -32.34
N ALA A 502 17.89 -2.99 -32.00
CA ALA A 502 19.33 -2.83 -31.93
C ALA A 502 19.96 -3.72 -30.86
N ASP A 503 19.42 -3.72 -29.63
CA ASP A 503 19.88 -4.60 -28.55
C ASP A 503 19.74 -6.08 -28.92
N GLU A 504 18.62 -6.49 -29.51
CA GLU A 504 18.41 -7.88 -29.96
C GLU A 504 19.42 -8.29 -31.04
N ALA A 505 19.70 -7.40 -32.00
CA ALA A 505 20.70 -7.63 -33.04
C ALA A 505 22.12 -7.75 -32.47
N LEU A 506 22.48 -6.93 -31.48
CA LEU A 506 23.77 -7.00 -30.79
C LEU A 506 23.90 -8.28 -29.96
N ARG A 507 22.85 -8.66 -29.22
CA ARG A 507 22.83 -9.93 -28.47
C ARG A 507 22.92 -11.15 -29.37
N ALA A 508 22.29 -11.12 -30.54
CA ALA A 508 22.42 -12.17 -31.55
C ALA A 508 23.87 -12.34 -32.06
N ARG A 509 24.67 -11.28 -32.00
CA ARG A 509 26.12 -11.29 -32.26
C ARG A 509 26.96 -11.71 -31.04
N GLY A 510 26.34 -11.99 -29.90
CA GLY A 510 27.00 -12.33 -28.64
C GLY A 510 27.43 -11.14 -27.79
N LEU A 511 27.03 -9.91 -28.17
CA LEU A 511 27.37 -8.69 -27.44
C LEU A 511 26.28 -8.39 -26.39
N THR A 512 26.69 -8.15 -25.15
CA THR A 512 25.80 -7.86 -24.02
C THR A 512 26.33 -6.67 -23.22
N PRO A 513 25.44 -5.80 -22.68
CA PRO A 513 25.85 -4.68 -21.84
C PRO A 513 26.63 -5.09 -20.57
N THR A 514 26.52 -6.35 -20.15
CA THR A 514 27.12 -6.87 -18.92
C THR A 514 28.43 -7.62 -19.16
N ASP A 515 28.50 -8.47 -20.17
CA ASP A 515 29.66 -9.35 -20.38
C ASP A 515 30.66 -8.74 -21.38
N THR A 516 30.19 -7.85 -22.27
CA THR A 516 31.00 -7.18 -23.31
C THR A 516 30.65 -5.69 -23.43
N PRO A 517 30.71 -4.91 -22.33
CA PRO A 517 30.22 -3.52 -22.30
C PRO A 517 30.91 -2.61 -23.33
N GLU A 518 32.24 -2.67 -23.46
CA GLU A 518 32.98 -1.79 -24.38
C GLU A 518 32.67 -2.08 -25.86
N GLU A 519 32.55 -3.37 -26.22
CA GLU A 519 32.22 -3.81 -27.58
C GLU A 519 30.75 -3.55 -27.93
N TYR A 520 29.86 -3.65 -26.93
CA TYR A 520 28.45 -3.33 -27.06
C TYR A 520 28.24 -1.83 -27.32
N GLU A 521 28.82 -0.95 -26.50
CA GLU A 521 28.70 0.51 -26.65
C GLU A 521 29.30 0.99 -27.98
N ALA A 522 30.45 0.43 -28.40
CA ALA A 522 31.06 0.79 -29.68
C ALA A 522 30.21 0.39 -30.90
N ALA A 523 29.41 -0.68 -30.78
CA ALA A 523 28.53 -1.17 -31.85
C ALA A 523 27.10 -0.62 -31.78
N TRP A 524 26.76 0.09 -30.69
CA TRP A 524 25.40 0.56 -30.41
C TRP A 524 24.88 1.55 -31.46
N ASP A 525 25.64 2.60 -31.77
CA ASP A 525 25.20 3.64 -32.69
C ASP A 525 24.94 3.08 -34.10
N GLU A 526 25.80 2.18 -34.58
CA GLU A 526 25.62 1.51 -35.88
C GLU A 526 24.37 0.61 -35.87
N ALA A 527 24.20 -0.20 -34.82
CA ALA A 527 23.04 -1.08 -34.68
C ALA A 527 21.73 -0.29 -34.56
N LEU A 528 21.75 0.84 -33.86
CA LEU A 528 20.60 1.72 -33.68
C LEU A 528 20.18 2.39 -34.99
N GLU A 529 21.13 2.88 -35.80
CA GLU A 529 20.80 3.46 -37.11
C GLU A 529 20.27 2.41 -38.11
N ALA A 530 20.83 1.19 -38.07
CA ALA A 530 20.29 0.07 -38.84
C ALA A 530 18.86 -0.29 -38.39
N ALA A 531 18.62 -0.36 -37.08
CA ALA A 531 17.31 -0.64 -36.51
C ALA A 531 16.28 0.47 -36.83
N LYS A 532 16.66 1.75 -36.78
CA LYS A 532 15.78 2.87 -37.20
C LYS A 532 15.36 2.74 -38.67
N SER A 533 16.31 2.35 -39.53
CA SER A 533 16.03 2.13 -40.95
C SER A 533 15.08 0.94 -41.17
N GLN A 534 15.26 -0.14 -40.41
CA GLN A 534 14.36 -1.28 -40.41
C GLN A 534 12.96 -0.91 -39.93
N VAL A 535 12.83 -0.25 -38.77
CA VAL A 535 11.54 0.19 -38.21
C VAL A 535 10.80 1.06 -39.21
N LYS A 536 11.49 1.96 -39.91
CA LYS A 536 10.87 2.81 -40.94
C LYS A 536 10.31 1.99 -42.10
N ALA A 537 11.04 0.98 -42.57
CA ALA A 537 10.56 0.10 -43.64
C ALA A 537 9.36 -0.75 -43.19
N GLU A 538 9.44 -1.38 -42.01
CA GLU A 538 8.34 -2.15 -41.42
C GLU A 538 7.12 -1.25 -41.11
N HIS A 539 7.33 0.01 -40.74
CA HIS A 539 6.25 0.99 -40.53
C HIS A 539 5.45 1.24 -41.80
N GLU A 540 6.12 1.41 -42.95
CA GLU A 540 5.48 1.59 -44.26
C GLU A 540 4.66 0.34 -44.63
N GLU A 541 5.22 -0.86 -44.45
CA GLU A 541 4.53 -2.14 -44.67
C GLU A 541 3.25 -2.27 -43.81
N VAL A 542 3.37 -2.00 -42.51
CA VAL A 542 2.23 -2.08 -41.58
C VAL A 542 1.17 -1.01 -41.91
N THR A 543 1.59 0.18 -42.33
CA THR A 543 0.68 1.26 -42.75
C THR A 543 -0.11 0.85 -44.00
N GLU A 544 0.54 0.22 -44.98
CA GLU A 544 -0.11 -0.33 -46.19
C GLU A 544 -1.06 -1.49 -45.86
N ALA A 545 -0.71 -2.33 -44.87
CA ALA A 545 -1.58 -3.39 -44.36
C ALA A 545 -2.79 -2.88 -43.54
N GLY A 546 -2.91 -1.56 -43.34
CA GLY A 546 -4.04 -0.92 -42.66
C GLY A 546 -3.78 -0.49 -41.20
N GLY A 547 -2.52 -0.54 -40.76
CA GLY A 547 -2.08 -0.16 -39.42
C GLY A 547 -2.45 -1.18 -38.34
N LEU A 548 -2.29 -0.80 -37.07
CA LEU A 548 -2.62 -1.68 -35.95
C LEU A 548 -4.13 -1.98 -35.90
N TYR A 549 -4.49 -3.27 -35.87
CA TYR A 549 -5.86 -3.72 -35.61
C TYR A 549 -6.05 -4.00 -34.13
N VAL A 550 -7.07 -3.39 -33.52
CA VAL A 550 -7.43 -3.62 -32.12
C VAL A 550 -8.75 -4.38 -32.04
N LEU A 551 -8.72 -5.56 -31.41
CA LEU A 551 -9.87 -6.43 -31.22
C LEU A 551 -10.22 -6.53 -29.74
N GLY A 552 -11.42 -6.13 -29.34
CA GLY A 552 -11.96 -6.41 -28.00
C GLY A 552 -12.78 -7.69 -28.01
N THR A 553 -12.54 -8.63 -27.08
CA THR A 553 -13.30 -9.89 -27.00
C THR A 553 -14.53 -9.82 -26.09
N GLU A 554 -14.74 -8.67 -25.45
CA GLU A 554 -15.80 -8.39 -24.48
C GLU A 554 -15.88 -6.87 -24.26
N ARG A 555 -16.99 -6.40 -23.65
CA ARG A 555 -17.12 -5.03 -23.13
C ARG A 555 -16.62 -4.99 -21.69
N HIS A 556 -15.83 -3.97 -21.36
CA HIS A 556 -15.41 -3.73 -19.97
C HIS A 556 -16.56 -3.10 -19.15
N GLU A 557 -16.34 -3.00 -17.84
CA GLU A 557 -17.28 -2.37 -16.90
C GLU A 557 -17.60 -0.91 -17.24
N SER A 558 -16.73 -0.23 -17.99
CA SER A 558 -16.97 1.11 -18.49
C SER A 558 -16.58 1.25 -19.97
N ARG A 559 -17.32 2.11 -20.68
CA ARG A 559 -17.06 2.48 -22.06
C ARG A 559 -15.73 3.22 -22.21
N ARG A 560 -15.28 3.86 -21.13
CA ARG A 560 -13.99 4.54 -21.06
C ARG A 560 -12.83 3.58 -21.27
N ILE A 561 -12.82 2.44 -20.56
CA ILE A 561 -11.78 1.41 -20.71
C ILE A 561 -11.81 0.82 -22.12
N ASP A 562 -13.00 0.58 -22.69
CA ASP A 562 -13.11 0.15 -24.09
C ASP A 562 -12.49 1.16 -25.07
N ASN A 563 -12.70 2.46 -24.84
CA ASN A 563 -12.12 3.52 -25.67
C ASN A 563 -10.60 3.63 -25.49
N GLN A 564 -10.06 3.32 -24.31
CA GLN A 564 -8.62 3.23 -24.08
C GLN A 564 -8.00 2.09 -24.90
N LEU A 565 -8.66 0.93 -24.95
CA LEU A 565 -8.25 -0.19 -25.80
C LEU A 565 -8.25 0.24 -27.27
N ARG A 566 -9.37 0.80 -27.79
CA ARG A 566 -9.43 1.35 -29.16
C ARG A 566 -8.30 2.36 -29.43
N GLY A 567 -8.04 3.22 -28.45
CA GLY A 567 -6.99 4.24 -28.44
C GLY A 567 -5.57 3.72 -28.59
N ARG A 568 -5.33 2.41 -28.49
CA ARG A 568 -4.02 1.81 -28.77
C ARG A 568 -3.64 1.88 -30.24
N SER A 569 -4.62 1.97 -31.15
CA SER A 569 -4.46 2.08 -32.60
C SER A 569 -4.71 3.50 -33.11
N GLY A 570 -4.14 3.81 -34.29
CA GLY A 570 -4.31 5.09 -35.01
C GLY A 570 -3.68 6.29 -34.32
N ARG A 571 -2.48 6.10 -33.75
CA ARG A 571 -1.73 7.15 -33.04
C ARG A 571 -1.03 8.08 -34.04
N GLN A 572 -0.85 9.35 -33.68
CA GLN A 572 -0.18 10.35 -34.54
C GLN A 572 -0.68 10.39 -36.00
N GLY A 573 -1.97 10.07 -36.23
CA GLY A 573 -2.59 10.06 -37.55
C GLY A 573 -2.34 8.81 -38.39
N ASP A 574 -1.73 7.77 -37.81
CA ASP A 574 -1.55 6.47 -38.46
C ASP A 574 -2.91 5.83 -38.82
N PRO A 575 -2.97 5.02 -39.89
CA PRO A 575 -4.13 4.18 -40.14
C PRO A 575 -4.29 3.15 -39.02
N GLY A 576 -5.50 2.63 -38.91
CA GLY A 576 -5.82 1.62 -37.92
C GLY A 576 -7.29 1.26 -37.94
N GLU A 577 -7.60 0.11 -37.38
CA GLU A 577 -8.97 -0.39 -37.26
C GLU A 577 -9.21 -0.85 -35.82
N SER A 578 -10.44 -0.66 -35.31
CA SER A 578 -10.85 -1.28 -34.05
C SER A 578 -12.23 -1.94 -34.18
N ARG A 579 -12.42 -3.07 -33.49
CA ARG A 579 -13.70 -3.81 -33.48
C ARG A 579 -13.87 -4.58 -32.17
N PHE A 580 -15.12 -4.74 -31.73
CA PHE A 580 -15.46 -5.55 -30.56
C PHE A 580 -16.31 -6.75 -30.98
N TYR A 581 -15.97 -7.91 -30.44
CA TYR A 581 -16.67 -9.18 -30.61
C TYR A 581 -17.30 -9.52 -29.27
N LEU A 582 -18.62 -9.66 -29.23
CA LEU A 582 -19.41 -9.82 -28.01
C LEU A 582 -20.27 -11.07 -28.09
N SER A 583 -20.67 -11.60 -26.94
CA SER A 583 -21.66 -12.67 -26.86
C SER A 583 -22.71 -12.42 -25.79
N LEU A 584 -23.90 -13.01 -25.95
CA LEU A 584 -24.94 -12.98 -24.90
C LEU A 584 -24.53 -13.76 -23.65
N GLY A 585 -23.51 -14.62 -23.76
CA GLY A 585 -22.89 -15.38 -22.67
C GLY A 585 -21.69 -14.68 -22.02
N ASP A 586 -21.37 -13.44 -22.38
CA ASP A 586 -20.27 -12.68 -21.75
C ASP A 586 -20.62 -12.31 -20.29
N ASP A 587 -19.61 -12.05 -19.46
CA ASP A 587 -19.78 -11.74 -18.02
C ASP A 587 -20.71 -10.54 -17.81
N LEU A 588 -20.53 -9.48 -18.60
CA LEU A 588 -21.38 -8.30 -18.55
C LEU A 588 -22.84 -8.65 -18.85
N MET A 589 -23.11 -9.54 -19.81
CA MET A 589 -24.49 -9.91 -20.18
C MET A 589 -25.11 -10.89 -19.19
N ARG A 590 -24.31 -11.81 -18.62
CA ARG A 590 -24.75 -12.76 -17.58
C ARG A 590 -25.21 -12.09 -16.30
N ARG A 591 -24.61 -10.97 -15.91
CA ARG A 591 -25.05 -10.17 -14.74
C ARG A 591 -26.42 -9.52 -14.93
N PHE A 592 -26.93 -9.44 -16.17
CA PHE A 592 -28.22 -8.83 -16.50
C PHE A 592 -29.07 -9.78 -17.38
N ASN A 593 -29.70 -9.26 -18.44
CA ASN A 593 -30.72 -9.96 -19.22
C ASN A 593 -30.16 -10.95 -20.28
N GLY A 594 -28.88 -11.33 -20.21
CA GLY A 594 -28.22 -12.23 -21.18
C GLY A 594 -28.97 -13.55 -21.41
N PRO A 595 -29.29 -14.33 -20.35
CA PRO A 595 -29.98 -15.62 -20.50
C PRO A 595 -31.38 -15.53 -21.13
N MET A 596 -32.12 -14.45 -20.81
CA MET A 596 -33.44 -14.20 -21.40
C MET A 596 -33.33 -13.91 -22.90
N LEU A 597 -32.36 -13.07 -23.30
CA LEU A 597 -32.11 -12.74 -24.70
C LEU A 597 -31.63 -13.97 -25.49
N GLU A 598 -30.75 -14.78 -24.91
CA GLU A 598 -30.27 -16.02 -25.53
C GLU A 598 -31.41 -17.02 -25.78
N SER A 599 -32.29 -17.20 -24.79
CA SER A 599 -33.49 -18.04 -24.92
C SER A 599 -34.43 -17.52 -26.01
N MET A 600 -34.62 -16.19 -26.10
CA MET A 600 -35.42 -15.56 -27.14
C MET A 600 -34.82 -15.79 -28.53
N MET A 601 -33.50 -15.62 -28.70
CA MET A 601 -32.81 -15.84 -29.98
C MET A 601 -32.86 -17.31 -30.41
N THR A 602 -32.74 -18.23 -29.45
CA THR A 602 -32.92 -19.68 -29.70
C THR A 602 -34.33 -19.99 -30.17
N THR A 603 -35.34 -19.36 -29.55
CA THR A 603 -36.75 -19.48 -29.96
C THR A 603 -36.98 -18.96 -31.38
N LEU A 604 -36.31 -17.86 -31.75
CA LEU A 604 -36.34 -17.27 -33.08
C LEU A 604 -35.50 -18.04 -34.12
N ARG A 605 -34.86 -19.16 -33.72
CA ARG A 605 -34.02 -20.02 -34.56
C ARG A 605 -32.86 -19.29 -35.24
N VAL A 606 -32.28 -18.31 -34.55
CA VAL A 606 -31.05 -17.65 -35.02
C VAL A 606 -29.88 -18.63 -34.87
N PRO A 607 -29.13 -18.92 -35.96
CA PRO A 607 -27.92 -19.76 -35.90
C PRO A 607 -26.87 -19.19 -34.94
N ASP A 608 -26.08 -20.06 -34.32
CA ASP A 608 -25.07 -19.68 -33.32
C ASP A 608 -23.92 -18.88 -33.92
N ASP A 609 -23.55 -19.21 -35.16
CA ASP A 609 -22.44 -18.68 -35.94
C ASP A 609 -22.78 -17.40 -36.72
N GLN A 610 -24.05 -16.99 -36.74
CA GLN A 610 -24.48 -15.79 -37.44
C GLN A 610 -24.42 -14.54 -36.52
N PRO A 611 -23.75 -13.45 -36.95
CA PRO A 611 -23.78 -12.19 -36.22
C PRO A 611 -25.21 -11.64 -36.06
N ILE A 612 -25.51 -11.17 -34.85
CA ILE A 612 -26.81 -10.61 -34.48
C ILE A 612 -26.80 -9.10 -34.76
N GLU A 613 -27.38 -8.70 -35.89
CA GLU A 613 -27.62 -7.29 -36.22
C GLU A 613 -28.98 -6.82 -35.70
N SER A 614 -29.06 -6.51 -34.40
CA SER A 614 -30.30 -6.02 -33.78
C SER A 614 -30.07 -4.79 -32.91
N LYS A 615 -30.76 -3.69 -33.25
CA LYS A 615 -30.78 -2.47 -32.43
C LYS A 615 -31.25 -2.71 -30.99
N MET A 616 -32.10 -3.72 -30.77
CA MET A 616 -32.56 -4.10 -29.43
C MET A 616 -31.40 -4.66 -28.59
N VAL A 617 -30.60 -5.56 -29.18
CA VAL A 617 -29.47 -6.20 -28.50
C VAL A 617 -28.36 -5.20 -28.23
N SER A 618 -28.01 -4.35 -29.21
CA SER A 618 -27.02 -3.28 -29.01
C SER A 618 -27.43 -2.30 -27.90
N ARG A 619 -28.73 -1.97 -27.79
CA ARG A 619 -29.25 -1.14 -26.69
C ARG A 619 -29.19 -1.85 -25.35
N ALA A 620 -29.45 -3.16 -25.32
CA ALA A 620 -29.34 -3.95 -24.09
C ALA A 620 -27.91 -3.99 -23.55
N ILE A 621 -26.91 -4.17 -24.43
CA ILE A 621 -25.48 -4.14 -24.06
C ILE A 621 -25.10 -2.75 -23.51
N LEU A 622 -25.47 -1.68 -24.23
CA LEU A 622 -25.20 -0.31 -23.77
C LEU A 622 -25.87 -0.03 -22.41
N SER A 623 -27.11 -0.50 -22.22
CA SER A 623 -27.83 -0.37 -20.95
C SER A 623 -27.15 -1.13 -19.82
N ALA A 624 -26.69 -2.36 -20.07
CA ALA A 624 -25.97 -3.16 -19.07
C ALA A 624 -24.68 -2.46 -18.63
N GLN A 625 -23.88 -1.98 -19.60
CA GLN A 625 -22.65 -1.23 -19.32
C GLN A 625 -22.95 0.06 -18.51
N THR A 626 -23.96 0.83 -18.92
CA THR A 626 -24.36 2.07 -18.21
C THR A 626 -24.81 1.79 -16.77
N GLN A 627 -25.50 0.68 -16.52
CA GLN A 627 -25.93 0.30 -15.17
C GLN A 627 -24.73 -0.06 -14.28
N VAL A 628 -23.72 -0.76 -14.82
CA VAL A 628 -22.48 -1.06 -14.09
C VAL A 628 -21.70 0.23 -13.79
N GLU A 629 -21.60 1.15 -14.75
CA GLU A 629 -20.98 2.46 -14.53
C GLU A 629 -21.68 3.24 -13.41
N GLN A 630 -23.02 3.30 -13.43
CA GLN A 630 -23.79 3.97 -12.38
C GLN A 630 -23.61 3.29 -11.02
N GLN A 631 -23.60 1.95 -10.97
CA GLN A 631 -23.35 1.23 -9.73
C GLN A 631 -21.97 1.55 -9.16
N ASN A 632 -20.93 1.51 -9.99
CA ASN A 632 -19.56 1.86 -9.59
C ASN A 632 -19.48 3.32 -9.08
N PHE A 633 -20.16 4.26 -9.75
CA PHE A 633 -20.26 5.65 -9.31
C PHE A 633 -20.90 5.77 -7.92
N GLU A 634 -22.03 5.09 -7.68
CA GLU A 634 -22.68 5.13 -6.37
C GLU A 634 -21.83 4.48 -5.26
N VAL A 635 -21.09 3.40 -5.58
CA VAL A 635 -20.13 2.81 -4.61
C VAL A 635 -19.07 3.83 -4.21
N ARG A 636 -18.43 4.51 -5.17
CA ARG A 636 -17.41 5.54 -4.87
C ARG A 636 -17.98 6.69 -4.07
N LYS A 637 -19.16 7.18 -4.48
CA LYS A 637 -19.84 8.26 -3.80
C LYS A 637 -20.15 7.89 -2.35
N ASN A 638 -20.61 6.66 -2.09
CA ASN A 638 -20.87 6.20 -0.74
C ASN A 638 -19.57 6.06 0.07
N VAL A 639 -18.52 5.46 -0.50
CA VAL A 639 -17.20 5.36 0.16
C VAL A 639 -16.69 6.74 0.57
N LEU A 640 -16.77 7.74 -0.32
CA LEU A 640 -16.39 9.12 -0.01
C LEU A 640 -17.26 9.72 1.10
N LYS A 641 -18.58 9.57 1.05
CA LYS A 641 -19.49 10.13 2.08
C LYS A 641 -19.15 9.66 3.49
N TYR A 642 -18.89 8.37 3.67
CA TYR A 642 -18.49 7.83 4.98
C TYR A 642 -17.11 8.34 5.39
N ASP A 643 -16.15 8.39 4.46
CA ASP A 643 -14.81 8.94 4.74
C ASP A 643 -14.84 10.45 4.99
N GLU A 644 -15.81 11.24 4.51
CA GLU A 644 -15.91 12.67 4.82
C GLU A 644 -16.13 12.92 6.32
N VAL A 645 -16.88 12.05 7.00
CA VAL A 645 -17.07 12.11 8.46
C VAL A 645 -15.74 11.83 9.15
N LEU A 646 -15.09 10.72 8.81
CA LEU A 646 -13.78 10.35 9.37
C LEU A 646 -12.68 11.37 9.02
N ASN A 647 -12.73 11.98 7.84
CA ASN A 647 -11.72 12.94 7.39
C ASN A 647 -11.71 14.19 8.28
N ARG A 648 -12.88 14.71 8.67
CA ARG A 648 -12.95 15.85 9.59
C ARG A 648 -12.33 15.53 10.95
N GLN A 649 -12.63 14.35 11.48
CA GLN A 649 -12.08 13.87 12.75
C GLN A 649 -10.56 13.67 12.64
N ARG A 650 -10.12 13.01 11.57
CA ARG A 650 -8.72 12.72 11.26
C ARG A 650 -7.89 13.99 11.12
N THR A 651 -8.40 15.03 10.44
CA THR A 651 -7.69 16.31 10.32
C THR A 651 -7.39 16.90 11.70
N VAL A 652 -8.37 16.94 12.61
CA VAL A 652 -8.14 17.43 13.99
C VAL A 652 -7.07 16.61 14.70
N ILE A 653 -7.17 15.29 14.66
CA ILE A 653 -6.21 14.40 15.35
C ILE A 653 -4.80 14.50 14.75
N TYR A 654 -4.69 14.58 13.42
CA TYR A 654 -3.40 14.66 12.74
C TYR A 654 -2.73 16.03 12.92
N ASP A 655 -3.52 17.11 12.96
CA ASP A 655 -3.02 18.45 13.27
C ASP A 655 -2.49 18.51 14.70
N GLU A 656 -3.21 17.98 15.69
CA GLU A 656 -2.74 17.88 17.07
C GLU A 656 -1.47 17.03 17.17
N ARG A 657 -1.46 15.85 16.54
CA ARG A 657 -0.28 14.99 16.49
C ARG A 657 0.94 15.72 15.89
N ARG A 658 0.74 16.47 14.82
CA ARG A 658 1.82 17.21 14.15
C ARG A 658 2.40 18.31 15.05
N LYS A 659 1.55 19.06 15.77
CA LYS A 659 2.01 20.07 16.74
C LYS A 659 2.93 19.44 17.81
N VAL A 660 2.56 18.26 18.31
CA VAL A 660 3.36 17.51 19.28
C VAL A 660 4.71 17.09 18.68
N LEU A 661 4.71 16.54 17.47
CA LEU A 661 5.93 16.08 16.77
C LEU A 661 6.88 17.20 16.35
N GLU A 662 6.35 18.39 16.02
CA GLU A 662 7.15 19.56 15.66
C GLU A 662 7.81 20.22 16.87
N GLY A 663 7.49 19.75 18.07
CA GLY A 663 8.10 20.23 19.32
C GLY A 663 7.51 21.54 19.81
N ALA A 664 6.25 21.86 19.45
CA ALA A 664 5.54 23.02 19.98
C ALA A 664 5.50 22.98 21.52
N ASP A 665 5.49 24.16 22.14
CA ASP A 665 5.23 24.27 23.57
C ASP A 665 3.74 24.01 23.83
N LEU A 666 3.45 22.89 24.52
CA LEU A 666 2.08 22.45 24.81
C LEU A 666 1.63 22.87 26.20
N HIS A 667 2.42 23.64 26.95
CA HIS A 667 2.13 23.97 28.34
C HIS A 667 0.75 24.61 28.54
N GLU A 668 0.43 25.65 27.77
CA GLU A 668 -0.86 26.34 27.88
C GLU A 668 -2.03 25.43 27.51
N GLN A 669 -1.82 24.57 26.50
CA GLN A 669 -2.82 23.59 26.08
C GLN A 669 -3.05 22.54 27.18
N VAL A 670 -1.99 22.02 27.78
CA VAL A 670 -2.08 21.04 28.88
C VAL A 670 -2.71 21.65 30.11
N ARG A 671 -2.36 22.90 30.48
CA ARG A 671 -3.06 23.62 31.57
C ARG A 671 -4.54 23.76 31.30
N THR A 672 -4.92 24.11 30.07
CA THR A 672 -6.33 24.18 29.67
C THR A 672 -7.01 22.80 29.77
N MET A 673 -6.33 21.71 29.40
CA MET A 673 -6.86 20.36 29.58
C MET A 673 -7.06 19.99 31.06
N VAL A 674 -6.12 20.38 31.92
CA VAL A 674 -6.24 20.19 33.38
C VAL A 674 -7.47 20.94 33.90
N ASP A 675 -7.65 22.19 33.47
CA ASP A 675 -8.79 23.03 33.87
C ASP A 675 -10.11 22.43 33.41
N ASP A 676 -10.18 22.00 32.15
CA ASP A 676 -11.36 21.36 31.56
C ASP A 676 -11.76 20.09 32.32
N VAL A 677 -10.79 19.21 32.62
CA VAL A 677 -11.04 17.92 33.28
C VAL A 677 -11.50 18.13 34.72
N VAL A 678 -10.79 18.95 35.50
CA VAL A 678 -11.18 19.21 36.90
C VAL A 678 -12.53 19.95 36.96
N SER A 679 -12.75 20.90 36.05
CA SER A 679 -14.04 21.57 35.91
C SER A 679 -15.17 20.59 35.62
N ALA A 680 -14.98 19.66 34.69
CA ALA A 680 -16.01 18.67 34.32
C ALA A 680 -16.37 17.74 35.49
N TYR A 681 -15.39 17.33 36.30
CA TYR A 681 -15.63 16.54 37.51
C TYR A 681 -16.46 17.31 38.56
N VAL A 682 -16.12 18.58 38.81
CA VAL A 682 -16.87 19.43 39.74
C VAL A 682 -18.27 19.73 39.21
N ASP A 683 -18.39 20.10 37.93
CA ASP A 683 -19.67 20.41 37.30
C ASP A 683 -20.61 19.18 37.31
N GLY A 684 -20.08 17.98 37.04
CA GLY A 684 -20.85 16.73 37.09
C GLY A 684 -21.30 16.34 38.51
N ALA A 685 -20.45 16.56 39.51
CA ALA A 685 -20.80 16.31 40.92
C ALA A 685 -21.79 17.35 41.49
N THR A 686 -21.87 18.53 40.88
CA THR A 686 -22.72 19.65 41.33
C THR A 686 -23.93 19.92 40.43
N GLU A 687 -24.16 19.10 39.39
CA GLU A 687 -25.19 19.30 38.37
C GLU A 687 -26.62 19.22 38.94
N THR A 688 -26.84 18.35 39.94
CA THR A 688 -28.16 18.09 40.52
C THR A 688 -28.12 18.13 42.04
N GLY A 689 -29.23 18.54 42.66
CA GLY A 689 -29.35 18.66 44.11
C GLY A 689 -28.93 20.02 44.66
N TYR A 690 -29.09 20.20 45.97
CA TYR A 690 -28.54 21.34 46.71
C TYR A 690 -27.14 20.99 47.22
N ALA A 691 -26.38 21.97 47.71
CA ALA A 691 -25.01 21.76 48.17
C ALA A 691 -24.89 20.62 49.20
N GLU A 692 -25.91 20.44 50.05
CA GLU A 692 -26.04 19.35 51.04
C GLU A 692 -26.18 17.95 50.43
N ASP A 693 -26.66 17.85 49.18
CA ASP A 693 -26.89 16.59 48.47
C ASP A 693 -25.68 16.16 47.60
N TRP A 694 -24.65 17.01 47.49
CA TRP A 694 -23.46 16.69 46.68
C TRP A 694 -22.62 15.60 47.34
N ASP A 695 -22.26 14.57 46.55
CA ASP A 695 -21.37 13.49 46.98
C ASP A 695 -19.89 13.91 46.85
N LEU A 696 -19.43 14.66 47.85
CA LEU A 696 -18.04 15.12 47.92
C LEU A 696 -17.04 13.96 48.09
N ASP A 697 -17.46 12.84 48.68
CA ASP A 697 -16.59 11.66 48.84
C ASP A 697 -16.30 11.00 47.48
N GLN A 698 -17.32 10.89 46.62
CA GLN A 698 -17.18 10.40 45.26
C GLN A 698 -16.33 11.36 44.41
N LEU A 699 -16.57 12.67 44.53
CA LEU A 699 -15.77 13.69 43.83
C LEU A 699 -14.28 13.63 44.22
N TRP A 700 -13.96 13.58 45.52
CA TRP A 700 -12.56 13.47 45.98
C TRP A 700 -11.92 12.14 45.57
N THR A 701 -12.69 11.05 45.53
CA THR A 701 -12.18 9.75 45.05
C THR A 701 -11.81 9.82 43.57
N GLY A 702 -12.66 10.45 42.75
CA GLY A 702 -12.38 10.72 41.34
C GLY A 702 -11.13 11.58 41.15
N LEU A 703 -11.07 12.75 41.79
CA LEU A 703 -9.95 13.69 41.66
C LEU A 703 -8.61 13.10 42.14
N LYS A 704 -8.60 12.31 43.22
CA LYS A 704 -7.39 11.61 43.71
C LYS A 704 -6.83 10.59 42.73
N SER A 705 -7.65 10.06 41.83
CA SER A 705 -7.17 9.17 40.77
C SER A 705 -6.41 9.92 39.68
N LEU A 706 -6.74 11.21 39.48
CA LEU A 706 -6.14 12.06 38.46
C LEU A 706 -4.86 12.74 38.94
N TYR A 707 -4.87 13.35 40.13
CA TYR A 707 -3.74 14.11 40.65
C TYR A 707 -3.66 14.03 42.19
N PRO A 708 -2.49 14.35 42.80
CA PRO A 708 -2.34 14.35 44.25
C PRO A 708 -3.08 15.55 44.87
N VAL A 709 -4.37 15.37 45.15
CA VAL A 709 -5.22 16.40 45.79
C VAL A 709 -4.61 16.83 47.13
N GLY A 710 -4.32 18.13 47.25
CA GLY A 710 -3.64 18.75 48.39
C GLY A 710 -4.60 19.36 49.41
N VAL A 711 -5.87 19.55 49.05
CA VAL A 711 -6.91 20.13 49.92
C VAL A 711 -7.86 19.04 50.42
N THR A 712 -8.13 19.02 51.72
CA THR A 712 -9.14 18.13 52.32
C THR A 712 -10.53 18.75 52.27
N VAL A 713 -11.57 17.90 52.28
CA VAL A 713 -12.97 18.37 52.34
C VAL A 713 -13.19 19.27 53.57
N ASP A 714 -12.61 18.89 54.72
CA ASP A 714 -12.71 19.66 55.97
C ASP A 714 -12.06 21.04 55.87
N GLU A 715 -10.92 21.16 55.18
CA GLU A 715 -10.25 22.46 54.96
C GLU A 715 -11.04 23.36 54.00
N LEU A 716 -11.69 22.77 53.00
CA LEU A 716 -12.55 23.51 52.09
C LEU A 716 -13.79 24.03 52.81
N LEU A 717 -14.48 23.18 53.58
CA LEU A 717 -15.65 23.58 54.36
C LEU A 717 -15.28 24.66 55.39
N GLY A 718 -14.11 24.56 56.03
CA GLY A 718 -13.59 25.57 56.95
C GLY A 718 -13.29 26.96 56.32
N SER A 719 -13.27 27.06 54.99
CA SER A 719 -13.09 28.33 54.27
C SER A 719 -14.40 29.08 53.98
N VAL A 720 -15.55 28.45 54.25
CA VAL A 720 -16.90 28.98 54.04
C VAL A 720 -17.50 29.50 55.37
N ALA A 721 -18.47 30.43 55.30
CA ALA A 721 -18.87 31.30 56.42
C ALA A 721 -19.22 30.58 57.74
N ASP A 722 -19.96 29.47 57.68
CA ASP A 722 -20.37 28.70 58.86
C ASP A 722 -19.73 27.30 58.97
N GLY A 723 -18.82 26.93 58.06
CA GLY A 723 -18.16 25.62 58.08
C GLY A 723 -19.04 24.44 57.62
N GLU A 724 -20.23 24.73 57.10
CA GLU A 724 -21.23 23.75 56.67
C GLU A 724 -21.27 23.63 55.13
N GLN A 725 -21.55 22.42 54.64
CA GLN A 725 -21.60 22.10 53.22
C GLN A 725 -22.71 22.87 52.47
N SER A 726 -23.76 23.28 53.19
CA SER A 726 -24.89 24.06 52.68
C SER A 726 -24.52 25.43 52.13
N ASP A 727 -23.43 26.03 52.62
CA ASP A 727 -22.95 27.35 52.19
C ASP A 727 -21.96 27.28 51.01
N LEU A 728 -21.55 26.09 50.60
CA LEU A 728 -20.58 25.89 49.52
C LEU A 728 -21.25 26.11 48.16
N SER A 729 -20.74 27.05 47.36
CA SER A 729 -21.19 27.21 45.97
C SER A 729 -20.35 26.35 45.01
N ALA A 730 -20.93 25.99 43.86
CA ALA A 730 -20.23 25.23 42.83
C ALA A 730 -19.03 26.03 42.28
N ASP A 731 -19.15 27.35 42.17
CA ASP A 731 -18.08 28.24 41.72
C ASP A 731 -16.93 28.31 42.73
N ASP A 732 -17.22 28.30 44.04
CA ASP A 732 -16.20 28.28 45.10
C ASP A 732 -15.45 26.94 45.11
N LEU A 733 -16.18 25.82 45.02
CA LEU A 733 -15.60 24.48 44.93
C LEU A 733 -14.72 24.35 43.68
N LYS A 734 -15.21 24.80 42.53
CA LYS A 734 -14.47 24.78 41.26
C LYS A 734 -13.20 25.60 41.33
N SER A 735 -13.28 26.84 41.84
CA SER A 735 -12.12 27.73 41.98
C SER A 735 -11.08 27.12 42.92
N ALA A 736 -11.49 26.57 44.06
CA ALA A 736 -10.58 25.94 45.01
C ALA A 736 -9.86 24.71 44.44
N MET A 737 -10.57 23.87 43.67
CA MET A 737 -9.96 22.70 43.02
C MET A 737 -9.04 23.08 41.86
N LEU A 738 -9.36 24.14 41.11
CA LEU A 738 -8.47 24.67 40.07
C LEU A 738 -7.18 25.24 40.65
N ASP A 739 -7.26 25.98 41.76
CA ASP A 739 -6.08 26.50 42.46
C ASP A 739 -5.20 25.35 43.02
N ASP A 740 -5.82 24.28 43.55
CA ASP A 740 -5.09 23.11 44.05
C ASP A 740 -4.36 22.35 42.94
N VAL A 741 -5.04 22.10 41.81
CA VAL A 741 -4.42 21.36 40.69
C VAL A 741 -3.31 22.17 40.01
N HIS A 742 -3.45 23.50 39.90
CA HIS A 742 -2.38 24.37 39.40
C HIS A 742 -1.16 24.32 40.30
N ARG A 743 -1.34 24.38 41.63
CA ARG A 743 -0.24 24.23 42.58
C ARG A 743 0.43 22.87 42.45
N ALA A 744 -0.35 21.79 42.38
CA ALA A 744 0.20 20.43 42.20
C ALA A 744 1.00 20.31 40.89
N TYR A 745 0.54 20.96 39.82
CA TYR A 745 1.25 21.00 38.55
C TYR A 745 2.55 21.79 38.64
N GLU A 746 2.55 22.96 39.28
CA GLU A 746 3.75 23.76 39.51
C GLU A 746 4.78 23.02 40.38
N GLU A 747 4.36 22.32 41.42
CA GLU A 747 5.23 21.46 42.23
C GLU A 747 5.82 20.30 41.42
N ARG A 748 5.01 19.71 40.54
CA ARG A 748 5.44 18.65 39.62
C ARG A 748 6.49 19.17 38.64
N GLU A 749 6.27 20.33 38.04
CA GLU A 749 7.21 20.98 37.13
C GLU A 749 8.49 21.39 37.86
N ALA A 750 8.40 21.95 39.07
CA ALA A 750 9.57 22.32 39.87
C ALA A 750 10.43 21.11 40.24
N ARG A 751 9.82 19.94 40.49
CA ARG A 751 10.54 18.69 40.79
C ARG A 751 11.26 18.11 39.58
N LEU A 752 10.64 18.15 38.40
CA LEU A 752 11.18 17.53 37.18
C LEU A 752 12.09 18.48 36.37
N GLY A 753 11.87 19.79 36.50
CA GLY A 753 12.42 20.83 35.62
C GLY A 753 11.56 21.04 34.37
N SER A 754 11.45 22.29 33.91
CA SER A 754 10.56 22.67 32.81
C SER A 754 10.85 21.93 31.50
N GLU A 755 12.12 21.71 31.14
CA GLU A 755 12.47 21.01 29.89
C GLU A 755 12.01 19.54 29.89
N VAL A 756 12.18 18.85 31.03
CA VAL A 756 11.72 17.47 31.22
C VAL A 756 10.19 17.41 31.26
N MET A 757 9.55 18.41 31.87
CA MET A 757 8.10 18.51 31.95
C MET A 757 7.46 18.67 30.56
N ARG A 758 7.99 19.56 29.71
CA ARG A 758 7.53 19.74 28.32
C ARG A 758 7.69 18.45 27.49
N GLU A 759 8.79 17.73 27.66
CA GLU A 759 8.99 16.45 26.96
C GLU A 759 8.05 15.34 27.48
N LEU A 760 7.77 15.33 28.79
CA LEU A 760 6.77 14.43 29.38
C LEU A 760 5.37 14.70 28.80
N GLU A 761 4.95 15.96 28.75
CA GLU A 761 3.67 16.38 28.16
C GLU A 761 3.51 15.89 26.73
N ARG A 762 4.54 16.09 25.89
CA ARG A 762 4.54 15.63 24.49
C ARG A 762 4.35 14.12 24.41
N ARG A 763 5.13 13.34 25.16
CA ARG A 763 5.09 11.87 25.10
C ARG A 763 3.78 11.30 25.64
N VAL A 764 3.28 11.84 26.74
CA VAL A 764 2.00 11.44 27.32
C VAL A 764 0.88 11.72 26.33
N LEU A 765 0.79 12.95 25.81
CA LEU A 765 -0.27 13.33 24.89
C LEU A 765 -0.22 12.49 23.60
N LEU A 766 0.97 12.30 23.01
CA LEU A 766 1.13 11.49 21.80
C LEU A 766 0.68 10.04 22.01
N SER A 767 1.09 9.44 23.13
CA SER A 767 0.77 8.04 23.46
C SER A 767 -0.72 7.83 23.70
N VAL A 768 -1.35 8.72 24.49
CA VAL A 768 -2.79 8.66 24.79
C VAL A 768 -3.61 8.89 23.53
N LEU A 769 -3.28 9.93 22.76
CA LEU A 769 -3.94 10.26 21.49
C LEU A 769 -3.90 9.09 20.51
N ASP A 770 -2.74 8.45 20.33
CA ASP A 770 -2.61 7.30 19.42
C ASP A 770 -3.43 6.10 19.85
N ARG A 771 -3.42 5.78 21.14
CA ARG A 771 -4.20 4.65 21.65
C ARG A 771 -5.70 4.90 21.50
N LYS A 772 -6.19 6.07 21.93
CA LYS A 772 -7.61 6.44 21.85
C LYS A 772 -8.10 6.58 20.42
N TRP A 773 -7.31 7.18 19.54
CA TRP A 773 -7.65 7.28 18.12
C TRP A 773 -7.77 5.92 17.45
N ARG A 774 -6.87 4.99 17.78
CA ARG A 774 -6.89 3.63 17.27
C ARG A 774 -8.10 2.83 17.77
N GLU A 775 -8.47 2.99 19.05
CA GLU A 775 -9.70 2.44 19.61
C GLU A 775 -10.92 3.02 18.87
N HIS A 776 -10.97 4.33 18.66
CA HIS A 776 -12.05 4.99 17.92
C HIS A 776 -12.16 4.51 16.48
N LEU A 777 -11.05 4.31 15.76
CA LEU A 777 -11.08 3.75 14.40
C LEU A 777 -11.67 2.34 14.36
N TYR A 778 -11.38 1.51 15.37
CA TYR A 778 -11.97 0.18 15.50
C TYR A 778 -13.49 0.29 15.68
N GLU A 779 -13.96 1.12 16.62
CA GLU A 779 -15.40 1.32 16.84
C GLU A 779 -16.12 1.92 15.62
N MET A 780 -15.46 2.83 14.90
CA MET A 780 -16.01 3.45 13.69
C MET A 780 -16.18 2.44 12.54
N ASP A 781 -15.31 1.44 12.45
CA ASP A 781 -15.45 0.34 11.48
C ASP A 781 -16.67 -0.53 11.82
N TYR A 782 -16.90 -0.85 13.11
CA TYR A 782 -18.12 -1.57 13.54
C TYR A 782 -19.39 -0.76 13.28
N LEU A 783 -19.36 0.53 13.64
CA LEU A 783 -20.49 1.42 13.41
C LEU A 783 -20.85 1.45 11.93
N ARG A 784 -19.85 1.59 11.05
CA ARG A 784 -20.07 1.59 9.60
C ARG A 784 -20.66 0.28 9.08
N ALA A 785 -20.22 -0.87 9.60
CA ALA A 785 -20.77 -2.16 9.21
C ALA A 785 -22.25 -2.32 9.66
N GLY A 786 -22.58 -1.86 10.86
CA GLY A 786 -23.92 -2.02 11.46
C GLY A 786 -24.97 -0.98 11.02
N ILE A 787 -24.56 0.23 10.62
CA ILE A 787 -25.48 1.37 10.40
C ILE A 787 -26.51 1.12 9.29
N HIS A 788 -26.19 0.25 8.33
CA HIS A 788 -27.07 -0.08 7.20
C HIS A 788 -28.38 -0.76 7.65
N LEU A 789 -28.37 -1.45 8.79
CA LEU A 789 -29.58 -2.08 9.35
C LEU A 789 -30.60 -1.05 9.85
N ARG A 790 -30.16 0.17 10.19
CA ARG A 790 -31.04 1.26 10.62
C ARG A 790 -31.79 1.92 9.45
N ALA A 791 -31.37 1.68 8.21
CA ALA A 791 -32.06 2.14 7.00
C ALA A 791 -33.51 1.60 6.92
N MET A 792 -33.82 0.49 7.61
CA MET A 792 -35.17 -0.08 7.69
C MET A 792 -36.19 0.86 8.37
N ALA A 793 -35.73 1.87 9.12
CA ALA A 793 -36.58 2.84 9.81
C ALA A 793 -36.80 4.17 9.05
N ASN A 794 -36.57 4.21 7.72
CA ASN A 794 -36.66 5.43 6.88
C ASN A 794 -35.75 6.59 7.33
N ARG A 795 -34.65 6.31 8.03
CA ARG A 795 -33.61 7.29 8.38
C ARG A 795 -32.42 7.15 7.42
N ASP A 796 -31.78 8.27 7.08
CA ASP A 796 -30.57 8.26 6.25
C ASP A 796 -29.38 7.69 7.05
N PRO A 797 -28.80 6.54 6.65
CA PRO A 797 -27.72 5.91 7.39
C PRO A 797 -26.47 6.78 7.53
N VAL A 798 -26.20 7.69 6.58
CA VAL A 798 -25.03 8.57 6.63
C VAL A 798 -25.21 9.64 7.71
N VAL A 799 -26.43 10.14 7.90
CA VAL A 799 -26.74 11.13 8.93
C VAL A 799 -26.63 10.52 10.32
N GLU A 800 -27.16 9.31 10.51
CA GLU A 800 -27.02 8.58 11.79
C GLU A 800 -25.55 8.23 12.06
N TYR A 801 -24.80 7.77 11.05
CA TYR A 801 -23.35 7.55 11.15
C TYR A 801 -22.60 8.81 11.56
N GLN A 802 -22.94 9.96 10.96
CA GLN A 802 -22.32 11.24 11.30
C GLN A 802 -22.62 11.66 12.74
N ARG A 803 -23.85 11.46 13.21
CA ARG A 803 -24.26 11.82 14.57
C ARG A 803 -23.55 10.94 15.61
N GLU A 804 -23.73 9.62 15.51
CA GLU A 804 -23.12 8.67 16.46
C GLU A 804 -21.59 8.74 16.40
N GLY A 805 -21.02 8.83 15.20
CA GLY A 805 -19.59 8.99 15.03
C GLY A 805 -19.04 10.30 15.61
N TYR A 806 -19.82 11.38 15.62
CA TYR A 806 -19.44 12.64 16.28
C TYR A 806 -19.54 12.52 17.81
N ASP A 807 -20.60 11.92 18.34
CA ASP A 807 -20.77 11.71 19.78
C ASP A 807 -19.62 10.84 20.34
N MET A 808 -19.25 9.76 19.63
CA MET A 808 -18.09 8.92 19.95
C MET A 808 -16.77 9.70 19.86
N PHE A 809 -16.63 10.59 18.88
CA PHE A 809 -15.43 11.42 18.73
C PHE A 809 -15.28 12.43 19.87
N VAL A 810 -16.36 13.06 20.33
CA VAL A 810 -16.34 13.96 21.49
C VAL A 810 -15.97 13.17 22.74
N ALA A 811 -16.60 12.02 22.99
CA ALA A 811 -16.27 11.15 24.12
C ALA A 811 -14.80 10.68 24.09
N MET A 812 -14.27 10.39 22.90
CA MET A 812 -12.85 10.07 22.72
C MET A 812 -11.95 11.26 23.07
N LEU A 813 -12.27 12.48 22.63
CA LEU A 813 -11.50 13.69 22.95
C LEU A 813 -11.49 13.97 24.46
N ASP A 814 -12.63 13.83 25.13
CA ASP A 814 -12.72 14.01 26.57
C ASP A 814 -11.90 12.95 27.31
N GLY A 815 -11.99 11.68 26.87
CA GLY A 815 -11.15 10.60 27.39
C GLY A 815 -9.64 10.81 27.13
N ILE A 816 -9.24 11.48 26.04
CA ILE A 816 -7.84 11.85 25.79
C ILE A 816 -7.38 12.87 26.83
N LYS A 817 -8.19 13.91 27.13
CA LYS A 817 -7.84 14.93 28.12
C LYS A 817 -7.66 14.30 29.50
N GLU A 818 -8.65 13.52 29.94
CA GLU A 818 -8.67 12.90 31.26
C GLU A 818 -7.48 11.96 31.48
N GLU A 819 -7.25 11.02 30.56
CA GLU A 819 -6.14 10.08 30.67
C GLU A 819 -4.77 10.78 30.57
N SER A 820 -4.66 11.83 29.75
CA SER A 820 -3.43 12.63 29.65
C SER A 820 -3.10 13.32 30.97
N VAL A 821 -4.10 13.93 31.62
CA VAL A 821 -3.94 14.55 32.95
C VAL A 821 -3.54 13.51 33.98
N GLY A 822 -4.23 12.36 34.02
CA GLY A 822 -3.92 11.26 34.93
C GLY A 822 -2.49 10.73 34.79
N PHE A 823 -2.02 10.50 33.56
CA PHE A 823 -0.64 10.08 33.33
C PHE A 823 0.37 11.17 33.68
N LEU A 824 0.09 12.43 33.36
CA LEU A 824 1.01 13.53 33.62
C LEU A 824 1.36 13.67 35.11
N PHE A 825 0.40 13.48 36.02
CA PHE A 825 0.63 13.55 37.46
C PHE A 825 1.21 12.27 38.06
N ASN A 826 0.73 11.10 37.62
CA ASN A 826 1.00 9.83 38.30
C ASN A 826 2.19 9.06 37.75
N LEU A 827 2.64 9.34 36.53
CA LEU A 827 3.66 8.54 35.89
C LEU A 827 5.04 8.82 36.51
N GLU A 828 5.75 7.76 36.91
CA GLU A 828 7.09 7.86 37.47
C GLU A 828 8.11 8.24 36.39
N VAL A 829 8.71 9.43 36.51
CA VAL A 829 9.76 9.90 35.61
C VAL A 829 11.09 9.75 36.33
N LYS A 830 12.01 8.98 35.73
CA LYS A 830 13.38 8.83 36.23
C LYS A 830 14.28 9.86 35.56
N THR A 831 15.04 10.59 36.36
CA THR A 831 16.01 11.56 35.86
C THR A 831 17.24 10.85 35.25
N LYS A 832 17.99 11.56 34.39
CA LYS A 832 19.18 11.01 33.70
C LYS A 832 20.25 10.52 34.69
N GLU A 833 20.41 11.20 35.83
CA GLU A 833 21.34 10.80 36.90
C GLU A 833 20.92 9.49 37.58
N GLU A 834 19.62 9.31 37.81
CA GLU A 834 19.07 8.07 38.37
C GLU A 834 19.17 6.90 37.38
N GLN A 835 18.98 7.16 36.09
CA GLN A 835 19.17 6.17 35.03
C GLN A 835 20.63 5.73 34.91
N GLU A 836 21.59 6.66 34.94
CA GLU A 836 23.02 6.32 34.92
C GLU A 836 23.44 5.54 36.17
N ALA A 837 22.88 5.87 37.34
CA ALA A 837 23.10 5.14 38.57
C ALA A 837 22.52 3.71 38.52
N GLU A 838 21.30 3.55 37.99
CA GLU A 838 20.65 2.24 37.85
C GLU A 838 21.32 1.39 36.75
N ALA A 839 21.75 1.98 35.63
CA ALA A 839 22.50 1.31 34.58
C ALA A 839 23.85 0.82 35.11
N LYS A 840 24.58 1.65 35.87
CA LYS A 840 25.79 1.24 36.58
C LYS A 840 25.52 0.14 37.61
N ALA A 841 24.40 0.21 38.34
CA ALA A 841 24.01 -0.81 39.30
C ALA A 841 23.66 -2.15 38.63
N LYS A 842 22.90 -2.13 37.51
CA LYS A 842 22.56 -3.32 36.71
C LYS A 842 23.78 -3.91 36.03
N GLN A 843 24.69 -3.07 35.53
CA GLN A 843 25.96 -3.52 34.96
C GLN A 843 26.83 -4.17 36.05
N ALA A 844 26.93 -3.56 37.24
CA ALA A 844 27.62 -4.15 38.37
C ALA A 844 26.97 -5.46 38.85
N GLU A 845 25.63 -5.57 38.83
CA GLU A 845 24.91 -6.80 39.15
C GLU A 845 25.13 -7.90 38.10
N ALA A 846 25.16 -7.53 36.80
CA ALA A 846 25.45 -8.44 35.70
C ALA A 846 26.91 -8.93 35.75
N GLU A 847 27.87 -8.03 36.04
CA GLU A 847 29.27 -8.37 36.27
C GLU A 847 29.44 -9.26 37.51
N ALA A 848 28.71 -8.99 38.60
CA ALA A 848 28.71 -9.82 39.81
C ALA A 848 28.12 -11.21 39.54
N LYS A 849 27.02 -11.31 38.76
CA LYS A 849 26.45 -12.60 38.31
C LYS A 849 27.40 -13.36 37.39
N ALA A 850 28.07 -12.68 36.46
CA ALA A 850 29.07 -13.27 35.58
C ALA A 850 30.28 -13.78 36.37
N LEU A 851 30.75 -13.01 37.35
CA LEU A 851 31.84 -13.38 38.25
C LEU A 851 31.44 -14.58 39.14
N ALA A 852 30.23 -14.58 39.69
CA ALA A 852 29.69 -15.70 40.47
C ALA A 852 29.54 -16.97 39.62
N ALA A 853 29.10 -16.85 38.36
CA ALA A 853 29.03 -17.97 37.42
C ALA A 853 30.42 -18.50 37.07
N ALA A 854 31.41 -17.62 36.87
CA ALA A 854 32.80 -18.00 36.62
C ALA A 854 33.44 -18.68 37.85
N GLN A 855 33.17 -18.18 39.06
CA GLN A 855 33.62 -18.81 40.31
C GLN A 855 32.95 -20.16 40.55
N ALA A 856 31.65 -20.31 40.25
CA ALA A 856 30.94 -21.58 40.32
C ALA A 856 31.47 -22.59 39.28
N GLY A 857 31.83 -22.13 38.08
CA GLY A 857 32.51 -22.92 37.06
C GLY A 857 33.89 -23.40 37.53
N THR A 858 34.67 -22.51 38.15
CA THR A 858 36.00 -22.80 38.70
C THR A 858 35.93 -23.78 39.87
N ALA A 859 34.95 -23.61 40.78
CA ALA A 859 34.69 -24.52 41.89
C ALA A 859 34.26 -25.91 41.41
N ARG A 860 33.44 -26.01 40.35
CA ARG A 860 33.12 -27.28 39.70
C ARG A 860 34.35 -27.97 39.10
N LEU A 861 35.27 -27.19 38.53
CA LEU A 861 36.49 -27.70 37.91
C LEU A 861 37.48 -28.22 38.96
N LEU A 862 37.65 -27.48 40.06
CA LEU A 862 38.44 -27.90 41.24
C LEU A 862 37.81 -29.11 41.94
N ALA A 863 36.48 -29.17 42.07
CA ALA A 863 35.78 -30.33 42.62
C ALA A 863 35.96 -31.58 41.73
N ARG A 864 35.95 -31.42 40.39
CA ARG A 864 36.29 -32.49 39.45
C ARG A 864 37.75 -32.94 39.58
N GLN A 865 38.68 -32.02 39.73
CA GLN A 865 40.10 -32.35 39.93
C GLN A 865 40.34 -33.04 41.28
N ALA A 866 39.68 -32.60 42.35
CA ALA A 866 39.73 -33.25 43.66
C ALA A 866 39.07 -34.63 43.66
N ALA A 867 37.97 -34.81 42.93
CA ALA A 867 37.34 -36.11 42.72
C ALA A 867 38.23 -37.05 41.89
N ALA A 868 38.91 -36.53 40.85
CA ALA A 868 39.88 -37.28 40.07
C ALA A 868 41.12 -37.66 40.91
N ALA A 869 41.61 -36.77 41.78
CA ALA A 869 42.69 -37.07 42.71
C ALA A 869 42.29 -38.11 43.78
N LYS A 870 41.05 -38.06 44.28
CA LYS A 870 40.50 -39.11 45.17
C LYS A 870 40.31 -40.45 44.47
N ALA A 871 39.92 -40.45 43.19
CA ALA A 871 39.82 -41.66 42.39
C ALA A 871 41.22 -42.27 42.12
N ALA A 872 42.25 -41.44 41.92
CA ALA A 872 43.63 -41.88 41.78
C ALA A 872 44.25 -42.39 43.09
N ALA A 873 43.77 -41.94 44.25
CA ALA A 873 44.21 -42.42 45.57
C ALA A 873 43.45 -43.67 46.08
N GLY A 874 42.37 -44.08 45.39
CA GLY A 874 41.51 -45.21 45.78
C GLY A 874 41.92 -46.58 45.21
N THR A 875 42.97 -46.65 44.37
CA THR A 875 43.42 -47.88 43.69
C THR A 875 44.81 -48.33 44.12
N ALA A 876 45.04 -48.44 45.44
CA ALA A 876 46.16 -49.19 46.00
C ALA A 876 45.68 -50.14 47.10
N ALA A 877 45.45 -51.42 46.75
CA ALA A 877 45.36 -52.54 47.69
C ALA A 877 45.68 -53.88 46.97
N PRO A 878 46.19 -54.90 47.70
CA PRO A 878 47.36 -55.69 47.27
C PRO A 878 47.03 -57.10 46.72
N ALA A 879 47.93 -57.69 45.93
CA ALA A 879 47.88 -59.10 45.51
C ALA A 879 48.99 -59.95 46.18
N THR A 880 48.54 -60.67 47.21
CA THR A 880 48.84 -62.06 47.66
C THR A 880 50.08 -62.83 47.17
N ALA A 881 50.72 -63.52 48.13
CA ALA A 881 51.76 -64.53 47.96
C ALA A 881 51.28 -65.94 48.36
N ARG A 882 51.64 -66.96 47.55
CA ARG A 882 52.00 -68.38 47.85
C ARG A 882 51.54 -69.30 46.69
N ARG A 883 52.45 -69.91 45.91
CA ARG A 883 53.17 -71.21 46.10
C ARG A 883 52.17 -72.38 46.34
N SER A 884 52.16 -73.50 45.63
CA SER A 884 53.24 -74.31 45.02
C SER A 884 52.66 -75.55 44.29
N ALA A 885 53.30 -76.04 43.22
CA ALA A 885 53.67 -77.45 43.02
C ALA A 885 54.43 -77.67 41.69
N ALA A 886 55.56 -78.36 41.77
CA ALA A 886 56.40 -78.90 40.70
C ALA A 886 56.16 -80.45 40.62
N PRO A 887 56.76 -81.27 39.71
CA PRO A 887 57.96 -80.99 38.89
C PRO A 887 58.08 -81.65 37.46
N VAL A 888 59.11 -81.19 36.70
CA VAL A 888 59.89 -81.74 35.52
C VAL A 888 59.15 -82.30 34.26
N THR A 889 59.56 -82.19 32.98
CA THR A 889 60.81 -81.93 32.20
C THR A 889 60.49 -81.48 30.73
N ALA A 890 61.43 -80.73 30.12
CA ALA A 890 61.90 -80.74 28.70
C ALA A 890 61.10 -80.13 27.52
N ASP A 891 61.83 -79.26 26.81
CA ASP A 891 61.89 -78.90 25.37
C ASP A 891 60.71 -78.28 24.60
N GLY A 892 61.04 -77.16 23.93
CA GLY A 892 60.75 -77.00 22.50
C GLY A 892 59.81 -75.87 22.06
N ASN A 893 60.42 -74.80 21.54
CA ASN A 893 59.95 -73.91 20.47
C ASN A 893 58.63 -73.10 20.60
N GLY A 894 58.74 -71.80 20.31
CA GLY A 894 57.65 -71.03 19.68
C GLY A 894 57.21 -69.78 20.45
N GLN A 895 57.69 -68.63 19.98
CA GLN A 895 56.98 -67.35 19.79
C GLN A 895 55.98 -66.89 20.86
N ALA A 896 56.26 -65.73 21.46
CA ALA A 896 55.48 -64.48 21.35
C ALA A 896 56.04 -63.45 22.40
N PRO A 897 55.53 -62.23 22.52
CA PRO A 897 56.19 -61.07 21.93
C PRO A 897 56.41 -59.88 22.89
N ALA A 898 57.27 -58.98 22.43
CA ALA A 898 57.28 -57.53 22.61
C ALA A 898 56.41 -56.90 23.71
N GLU A 899 57.07 -56.34 24.72
CA GLU A 899 56.77 -54.99 25.20
C GLU A 899 57.10 -53.96 24.10
N PRO A 900 56.46 -52.78 24.10
CA PRO A 900 57.32 -51.63 24.33
C PRO A 900 56.73 -50.54 25.24
N VAL A 901 57.71 -49.85 25.83
CA VAL A 901 57.67 -48.65 26.63
C VAL A 901 57.63 -47.40 25.72
N THR A 902 56.78 -46.46 26.15
CA THR A 902 56.69 -45.01 25.91
C THR A 902 57.55 -44.30 24.85
N ALA A 903 56.85 -43.66 23.91
CA ALA A 903 56.77 -42.21 23.65
C ALA A 903 58.06 -41.35 23.60
N ASP A 904 58.48 -41.03 22.36
CA ASP A 904 59.01 -39.72 21.91
C ASP A 904 57.83 -38.72 21.76
N GLY A 905 57.95 -37.42 22.09
CA GLY A 905 58.69 -36.37 21.35
C GLY A 905 57.65 -35.51 20.57
N ALA A 906 57.71 -34.20 20.38
CA ALA A 906 58.72 -33.15 20.54
C ALA A 906 57.94 -31.79 20.49
N ALA A 907 58.33 -30.77 21.28
CA ALA A 907 59.11 -29.57 20.87
C ALA A 907 58.32 -28.54 20.03
N LYS A 908 58.52 -27.21 20.06
CA LYS A 908 59.38 -26.24 20.79
C LYS A 908 58.91 -24.84 20.35
N ALA A 909 59.03 -23.83 21.20
CA ALA A 909 59.25 -22.42 20.78
C ALA A 909 60.78 -22.18 20.63
N PRO A 910 61.29 -21.07 20.04
CA PRO A 910 61.40 -19.78 20.80
C PRO A 910 61.47 -18.44 20.00
N ALA A 911 61.38 -17.33 20.77
CA ALA A 911 61.89 -15.94 20.71
C ALA A 911 62.89 -15.51 19.57
N GLU A 912 63.18 -14.23 19.19
CA GLU A 912 63.06 -12.85 19.72
C GLU A 912 63.49 -11.82 18.57
N PRO A 913 63.95 -10.54 18.73
CA PRO A 913 63.44 -9.35 17.98
C PRO A 913 64.41 -8.57 17.02
N VAL A 914 63.95 -7.39 16.52
CA VAL A 914 64.65 -6.15 16.03
C VAL A 914 65.03 -5.95 14.51
N THR A 915 64.76 -4.71 14.03
CA THR A 915 65.28 -3.93 12.85
C THR A 915 64.82 -4.35 11.43
N ALA A 916 64.74 -3.52 10.37
CA ALA A 916 64.56 -2.10 10.05
C ALA A 916 64.49 -2.03 8.49
N ASP A 917 63.79 -1.03 7.92
CA ASP A 917 63.77 -0.55 6.51
C ASP A 917 63.23 -1.47 5.39
N GLY A 918 62.42 -1.04 4.40
CA GLY A 918 61.84 0.26 4.05
C GLY A 918 61.13 0.24 2.66
N ASN A 919 60.17 1.17 2.46
CA ASN A 919 59.46 1.62 1.24
C ASN A 919 58.54 0.65 0.47
N GLY A 920 57.32 1.00 0.01
CA GLY A 920 56.51 2.23 -0.01
C GLY A 920 55.12 1.86 -0.60
N GLN A 921 53.99 2.44 -0.20
CA GLN A 921 53.35 3.62 -0.81
C GLN A 921 52.06 3.95 -0.02
N ALA A 922 51.81 5.24 0.24
CA ALA A 922 50.60 5.81 0.86
C ALA A 922 49.45 5.94 -0.17
N PRO A 923 48.18 6.07 0.27
CA PRO A 923 47.58 7.33 0.77
C PRO A 923 46.69 7.08 2.03
N ALA A 924 45.93 7.98 2.64
CA ALA A 924 45.88 9.43 2.85
C ALA A 924 44.64 9.66 3.76
N ASP A 925 44.80 10.49 4.78
CA ASP A 925 43.80 11.35 5.46
C ASP A 925 42.37 10.82 5.69
N ALA A 926 42.15 10.34 6.92
CA ALA A 926 40.85 10.34 7.57
C ALA A 926 40.39 11.80 7.78
N ALA A 927 39.56 12.28 6.86
CA ALA A 927 38.85 13.55 7.01
C ALA A 927 37.82 13.44 8.16
N ALA A 928 37.79 14.50 8.96
CA ALA A 928 36.92 14.68 10.10
C ALA A 928 35.44 14.51 9.73
N ALA A 929 34.74 13.67 10.48
CA ALA A 929 33.29 13.70 10.53
C ALA A 929 32.87 15.02 11.21
N GLU A 930 32.20 15.89 10.45
CA GLU A 930 31.51 17.06 11.00
C GLU A 930 30.44 16.59 12.01
N PRO A 931 30.22 17.34 13.11
CA PRO A 931 29.23 16.98 14.10
C PRO A 931 27.83 17.14 13.50
N ALA A 932 27.03 16.08 13.61
CA ALA A 932 25.60 16.14 13.37
C ALA A 932 24.96 17.26 14.22
N PRO A 933 23.89 17.94 13.73
CA PRO A 933 23.20 18.93 14.54
C PRO A 933 22.67 18.27 15.81
N SER A 934 23.04 18.83 16.95
CA SER A 934 22.61 18.37 18.26
C SER A 934 21.15 18.81 18.50
N ASP A 935 20.19 17.94 18.17
CA ASP A 935 18.87 18.02 18.80
C ASP A 935 19.04 17.61 20.27
N THR A 936 19.27 18.61 21.12
CA THR A 936 19.44 18.47 22.57
C THR A 936 18.07 18.38 23.24
N ALA A 937 17.31 17.31 22.98
CA ALA A 937 16.20 16.93 23.86
C ALA A 937 16.71 15.92 24.91
N PRO A 938 16.37 16.06 26.19
CA PRO A 938 16.75 15.09 27.21
C PRO A 938 16.09 13.74 26.89
N VAL A 939 16.90 12.70 26.70
CA VAL A 939 16.40 11.33 26.52
C VAL A 939 15.77 10.88 27.84
N LEU A 940 14.44 10.93 27.90
CA LEU A 940 13.65 10.41 29.02
C LEU A 940 13.35 8.93 28.78
N ASP A 941 13.51 8.09 29.79
CA ASP A 941 13.08 6.69 29.79
C ASP A 941 11.89 6.61 30.76
N VAL A 942 10.71 6.40 30.20
CA VAL A 942 9.43 6.56 30.89
C VAL A 942 8.67 5.25 30.76
N LYS A 943 8.73 4.45 31.82
CA LYS A 943 8.16 3.10 31.85
C LYS A 943 6.66 3.15 31.55
N GLY A 944 6.25 2.56 30.42
CA GLY A 944 4.85 2.53 29.97
C GLY A 944 4.50 3.51 28.84
N LEU A 945 5.42 4.41 28.46
CA LEU A 945 5.31 5.26 27.26
C LEU A 945 6.32 4.87 26.17
N ASP A 946 6.91 3.68 26.27
CA ASP A 946 7.85 3.18 25.28
C ASP A 946 7.18 3.01 23.92
N GLU A 947 7.94 3.25 22.85
CA GLU A 947 7.48 2.93 21.50
C GLU A 947 7.03 1.46 21.49
N PRO A 948 5.77 1.17 21.09
CA PRO A 948 5.32 -0.20 20.99
C PRO A 948 6.26 -0.91 20.02
N ARG A 949 6.83 -2.06 20.42
CA ARG A 949 7.68 -2.90 19.57
C ARG A 949 6.88 -3.42 18.37
N ARG A 950 6.67 -2.56 17.39
CA ARG A 950 5.99 -2.85 16.13
C ARG A 950 7.08 -3.38 15.20
N SER A 951 7.27 -4.69 15.19
CA SER A 951 8.01 -5.30 14.09
C SER A 951 7.23 -4.99 12.80
N PRO A 952 7.83 -4.34 11.78
CA PRO A 952 7.17 -4.06 10.50
C PRO A 952 6.65 -5.33 9.81
N GLU A 953 7.10 -6.52 10.26
CA GLU A 953 6.64 -7.84 9.83
C GLU A 953 5.17 -8.16 10.14
N ASN A 954 4.46 -7.37 10.96
CA ASN A 954 3.08 -7.65 11.38
C ASN A 954 2.01 -6.67 10.84
N LEU A 955 2.37 -5.69 10.00
CA LEU A 955 1.40 -4.77 9.40
C LEU A 955 0.85 -5.33 8.08
N THR A 956 -0.46 -5.22 7.89
CA THR A 956 -1.15 -5.58 6.64
C THR A 956 -1.58 -4.32 5.93
N TYR A 957 -1.23 -4.21 4.65
CA TYR A 957 -1.58 -3.07 3.79
C TYR A 957 -2.68 -3.50 2.82
N SER A 958 -3.78 -2.76 2.80
CA SER A 958 -4.87 -2.97 1.85
C SER A 958 -5.02 -1.73 0.98
N ALA A 959 -4.97 -1.94 -0.34
CA ALA A 959 -5.07 -0.90 -1.35
C ALA A 959 -5.92 -1.39 -2.53
N PRO A 960 -6.46 -0.47 -3.36
CA PRO A 960 -6.98 -0.84 -4.67
C PRO A 960 -5.88 -1.53 -5.50
N SER A 961 -6.15 -2.71 -6.06
CA SER A 961 -5.31 -3.29 -7.10
C SER A 961 -6.14 -3.60 -8.35
N LEU A 962 -5.67 -3.13 -9.50
CA LEU A 962 -6.07 -3.66 -10.81
C LEU A 962 -5.45 -5.03 -11.07
N ASP A 963 -4.42 -5.37 -10.29
CA ASP A 963 -3.73 -6.65 -10.35
C ASP A 963 -4.48 -7.69 -9.53
N ALA A 964 -5.00 -8.71 -10.21
CA ALA A 964 -5.50 -9.92 -9.58
C ALA A 964 -4.30 -10.76 -9.07
N SER A 965 -3.61 -10.29 -8.03
CA SER A 965 -2.58 -11.07 -7.32
C SER A 965 -2.72 -10.90 -5.81
N PRO A 966 -2.76 -12.00 -5.03
CA PRO A 966 -2.64 -11.94 -3.58
C PRO A 966 -1.27 -11.38 -3.18
N ALA A 967 -1.23 -10.60 -2.09
CA ALA A 967 0.01 -10.12 -1.47
C ALA A 967 1.02 -11.26 -1.26
N GLU A 968 2.24 -11.10 -1.79
CA GLU A 968 3.33 -12.05 -1.56
C GLU A 968 3.89 -11.87 -0.14
N THR A 969 3.34 -12.61 0.82
CA THR A 969 4.07 -12.97 2.04
C THR A 969 4.57 -14.40 1.91
N GLY A 970 5.86 -14.55 1.56
CA GLY A 970 6.59 -15.81 1.70
C GLY A 970 7.26 -16.32 0.42
N ARG A 971 8.58 -16.58 0.50
CA ARG A 971 9.39 -17.22 -0.53
C ARG A 971 8.81 -18.57 -0.97
N ALA A 972 8.08 -18.59 -2.08
CA ALA A 972 7.77 -19.80 -2.83
C ALA A 972 8.60 -19.82 -4.13
N LYS A 973 9.31 -20.92 -4.39
CA LYS A 973 10.15 -21.10 -5.59
C LYS A 973 9.31 -20.94 -6.86
N ALA A 974 9.66 -19.95 -7.67
CA ALA A 974 9.06 -19.68 -8.98
C ALA A 974 9.06 -20.92 -9.88
N ALA A 975 7.87 -21.33 -10.33
CA ALA A 975 7.70 -22.30 -11.40
C ALA A 975 7.95 -21.61 -12.75
N LYS A 976 8.88 -22.15 -13.53
CA LYS A 976 9.24 -21.65 -14.87
C LYS A 976 8.05 -21.79 -15.83
N THR A 977 7.49 -20.67 -16.25
CA THR A 977 6.59 -20.56 -17.42
C THR A 977 7.43 -20.73 -18.69
N ALA A 978 7.01 -21.64 -19.56
CA ALA A 978 7.77 -22.10 -20.71
C ALA A 978 7.73 -21.11 -21.88
N THR A 979 8.89 -20.59 -22.28
CA THR A 979 9.18 -20.10 -23.63
C THR A 979 9.39 -21.32 -24.53
N VAL A 980 8.60 -21.46 -25.59
CA VAL A 980 8.80 -22.52 -26.60
C VAL A 980 9.72 -21.99 -27.69
N SER A 981 11.02 -22.21 -27.52
CA SER A 981 11.97 -22.26 -28.64
C SER A 981 12.37 -23.72 -28.87
N GLY A 982 12.09 -24.25 -30.06
CA GLY A 982 12.78 -25.36 -30.74
C GLY A 982 13.31 -26.56 -29.94
N THR A 983 12.60 -27.68 -30.08
CA THR A 983 13.11 -29.09 -30.14
C THR A 983 14.14 -29.59 -29.11
N LYS A 984 13.65 -30.26 -28.06
CA LYS A 984 14.30 -31.43 -27.46
C LYS A 984 13.25 -32.46 -27.03
N GLU A 985 13.19 -33.59 -27.72
CA GLU A 985 12.29 -34.70 -27.36
C GLU A 985 12.62 -35.26 -25.97
N THR A 986 11.59 -35.51 -25.15
CA THR A 986 11.75 -36.02 -23.78
C THR A 986 12.16 -37.50 -23.81
N PRO A 987 13.27 -37.92 -23.16
CA PRO A 987 13.74 -39.31 -23.17
C PRO A 987 12.70 -40.29 -22.61
N ARG A 988 12.50 -41.45 -23.27
CA ARG A 988 11.44 -42.43 -22.94
C ARG A 988 11.40 -42.91 -21.47
N ASN A 989 12.53 -42.91 -20.78
CA ASN A 989 12.63 -43.35 -19.37
C ASN A 989 12.66 -42.19 -18.36
N ALA A 990 12.62 -40.93 -18.80
CA ALA A 990 12.57 -39.77 -17.91
C ALA A 990 11.19 -39.67 -17.21
N PRO A 991 11.10 -39.00 -16.05
CA PRO A 991 9.82 -38.66 -15.44
C PRO A 991 8.94 -37.90 -16.43
N CYS A 992 7.65 -38.25 -16.48
CA CYS A 992 6.73 -37.62 -17.41
C CYS A 992 6.50 -36.15 -17.02
N PRO A 993 6.60 -35.17 -17.96
CA PRO A 993 6.47 -33.75 -17.66
C PRO A 993 5.11 -33.33 -17.09
N CYS A 994 4.08 -34.17 -17.23
CA CYS A 994 2.75 -33.95 -16.66
C CYS A 994 2.67 -34.11 -15.13
N GLY A 995 3.78 -34.44 -14.45
CA GLY A 995 3.82 -34.57 -12.99
C GLY A 995 3.20 -35.86 -12.45
N SER A 996 2.88 -36.85 -13.30
CA SER A 996 2.21 -38.10 -12.89
C SER A 996 3.08 -39.06 -12.08
N GLY A 997 4.36 -38.76 -11.85
CA GLY A 997 5.33 -39.64 -11.19
C GLY A 997 5.75 -40.88 -12.01
N ARG A 998 5.16 -41.10 -13.19
CA ARG A 998 5.47 -42.24 -14.08
C ARG A 998 6.55 -41.87 -15.12
N LYS A 999 7.24 -42.89 -15.67
CA LYS A 999 8.17 -42.68 -16.81
C LYS A 999 7.39 -42.28 -18.06
N TYR A 1000 7.95 -41.40 -18.90
CA TYR A 1000 7.31 -40.86 -20.11
C TYR A 1000 6.67 -41.96 -20.99
N LYS A 1001 7.38 -43.08 -21.24
CA LYS A 1001 6.85 -44.23 -22.01
C LYS A 1001 5.64 -44.96 -21.41
N GLN A 1002 5.31 -44.74 -20.13
CA GLN A 1002 4.16 -45.33 -19.44
C GLN A 1002 3.06 -44.29 -19.17
N CYS A 1003 3.18 -43.12 -19.78
CA CYS A 1003 2.22 -42.03 -19.72
C CYS A 1003 2.07 -41.46 -21.14
N HIS A 1004 2.50 -40.23 -21.40
CA HIS A 1004 2.32 -39.56 -22.70
C HIS A 1004 3.11 -40.17 -23.87
N GLY A 1005 4.12 -41.01 -23.60
CA GLY A 1005 4.84 -41.79 -24.60
C GLY A 1005 4.33 -43.23 -24.78
N ALA A 1006 3.19 -43.59 -24.17
CA ALA A 1006 2.52 -44.86 -24.39
C ALA A 1006 1.66 -44.75 -25.65
N ALA A 1007 2.11 -45.36 -26.75
CA ALA A 1007 1.29 -45.46 -27.95
C ALA A 1007 0.05 -46.32 -27.66
N SER A 1008 -1.13 -45.74 -27.85
CA SER A 1008 -2.39 -46.42 -28.14
C SER A 1008 -2.89 -45.88 -29.46
#